data_AF-A0A2R7KQJ4-F1
#
_entry.id   AF-A0A2R7KQJ4-F1
#
_cell.length_a   1.000
_cell.length_b   1.000
_cell.length_c   1.000
_cell.angle_alpha   90.00
_cell.angle_beta   90.00
_cell.angle_gamma   90.00
#
_symmetry.space_group_name_H-M   'P 1'
#
loop_
_entity.id
_entity.type
_entity.pdbx_description
1 polymer ?
#
loop_
_entity_poly.entity_id
_entity_poly.type
_entity_poly.pdbx_seq_one_letter_code
_entity_poly.pdbx_strand_id
1 'polypeptide(L)'
;MNKKILMVLPALVMLSNAFFTLTAHAQDKKDERTTTTRIADLLAQLPARDAAQLEGNMKEVANLGEEGYVTLISGLTAPKQGNNALIEYAVGGFTAYATKSGQQDLRSMAVSAYCKSLTKLSDKQNKAFIISQFDLVGNEAAVSCLEVYLTDEQLADEASRALAKIGTTSSTTALVSGLSKATGKAKIAIVEALGHTHSKAAATAIFPLAMGTDKELTKVSLYALANIGDASSKEILVKAAEQAGYKYDQTNAVAALLVYAQKNVATDRTGVETIAKTILGKATADDQVNERIAALKLLSATQADQQALLEAMADKQLEFRAAAVKFAAAGVNDSNSAAWVSQLKKTDASTQVSILDMLGNSKAKSVLPEVLKFIKSGDQQVKLAAINAAVKLGQESVLDDLLKIMEKGDATSIEGIANGILRIKGESVATKVGAYIPKAKPEAQVALINILAARAAISQITVIYALLNSKNTEVRKAAFLSLQHVAVAENKTQLFDLLNKTTDASELTAVQEAIIASVKGTADKDAQADAILQQMGNTPADKRSLFYKVLGSLGDQKSLKFVSEAYASGDDRTKRAAIEALSSWTDASSINELIRIARTTANPDFLNQAITGYLALVRNTDYPAEQRLLLLRNAMAIAKTPVQQQQILKDTEQAKCFNAIVFAGQYLDDAALQQAAANAVMNITMAGTYNGDIIIGLLNKTIAVITGGDAGYQKEGMRKYISEMKAGEGFVQVFNGKDLSGWKGLVGDPIKRSQMDEKTLADAQTKADAEARESWKVINGELQFQSHGNNLATVKKYGDFEMLVDWKIIDDKKGEGDAGIYLRGTPQVQIWDLARTKVGAQVGSGGLYNNQSNESKPLKVADNKLDEWNTFRILMKGDRVTVYLNGQLVTDNVILENYWDRSLPIFAEEQIELQAHGSPVAYRDIYIKEIPRPKPFELSTQEKKEGYKVLFDGTNMHSWTGNTTDYVIEDGNIAVRPKPGKGSGGNLFTKEEYSDFIFRFEFQLTPAANNGLGIRAPLEGDAAYEGMELQILDNEAPVYKDLKVYQYHGSVYGTIPAKRGFLKPTGEWNYEEVVARGSKIKVILNGTVILDGDIEPFKKNGTPDHQDHPGLLRERGHIGFLGHGSPVQFRSIRIKDLSIKDSAEKEIAVKATSKKK
;
A
#
# COMPACT_ATOMS: atom_id res chain seq x y z
N MET A 1 -34.54 80.25 -14.89
CA MET A 1 -35.97 80.08 -14.55
C MET A 1 -36.38 78.64 -14.84
N ASN A 2 -36.91 77.94 -13.82
CA ASN A 2 -37.95 76.87 -13.82
C ASN A 2 -37.88 75.70 -14.83
N LYS A 3 -38.22 74.44 -14.55
CA LYS A 3 -38.53 73.59 -13.37
C LYS A 3 -39.00 72.24 -13.96
N LYS A 4 -38.54 71.10 -13.40
CA LYS A 4 -39.21 69.76 -13.28
C LYS A 4 -39.50 68.98 -14.60
N ILE A 5 -39.29 67.66 -14.73
CA ILE A 5 -39.89 66.47 -14.05
C ILE A 5 -38.97 65.26 -14.39
N LEU A 6 -38.29 64.59 -13.43
CA LEU A 6 -38.63 63.37 -12.66
C LEU A 6 -38.34 61.99 -13.34
N MET A 7 -37.23 61.37 -12.90
CA MET A 7 -36.97 59.95 -12.57
C MET A 7 -37.52 58.79 -13.44
N VAL A 8 -36.63 58.03 -14.08
CA VAL A 8 -36.46 56.55 -13.99
C VAL A 8 -34.99 56.18 -14.38
N LEU A 9 -34.37 55.26 -13.62
CA LEU A 9 -33.04 54.61 -13.71
C LEU A 9 -32.27 54.58 -15.06
N PRO A 10 -30.92 54.51 -15.11
CA PRO A 10 -29.90 54.61 -14.05
C PRO A 10 -28.80 55.66 -14.34
N ALA A 11 -28.47 56.47 -13.33
CA ALA A 11 -27.40 57.45 -13.35
C ALA A 11 -26.11 56.87 -12.75
N LEU A 12 -25.08 56.67 -13.58
CA LEU A 12 -23.67 56.91 -13.27
C LEU A 12 -22.85 56.79 -14.58
N VAL A 13 -22.92 57.83 -15.42
CA VAL A 13 -22.05 58.04 -16.58
C VAL A 13 -21.58 59.49 -16.50
N MET A 14 -20.30 59.71 -16.79
CA MET A 14 -19.61 61.00 -16.86
C MET A 14 -18.96 61.52 -15.56
N LEU A 15 -17.92 60.80 -15.14
CA LEU A 15 -16.64 61.40 -14.75
C LEU A 15 -15.55 60.69 -15.57
N SER A 16 -15.47 61.02 -16.85
CA SER A 16 -14.45 60.54 -17.78
C SER A 16 -13.76 61.77 -18.37
N ASN A 17 -12.46 61.89 -18.15
CA ASN A 17 -11.51 62.88 -18.70
C ASN A 17 -11.24 64.10 -17.82
N ALA A 18 -10.34 63.95 -16.85
CA ALA A 18 -9.27 64.92 -16.54
C ALA A 18 -8.40 64.46 -15.35
N PHE A 19 -7.67 63.35 -15.52
CA PHE A 19 -6.43 63.07 -14.79
C PHE A 19 -5.55 62.15 -15.66
N PHE A 20 -5.15 62.68 -16.82
CA PHE A 20 -3.97 62.19 -17.52
C PHE A 20 -2.79 62.99 -17.01
N THR A 21 -2.21 62.52 -15.91
CA THR A 21 -0.76 62.49 -15.58
C THR A 21 -0.63 62.22 -14.08
N LEU A 22 -0.84 60.97 -13.68
CA LEU A 22 -0.10 60.25 -12.64
C LEU A 22 -0.72 58.86 -12.52
N THR A 23 0.03 57.86 -12.96
CA THR A 23 -0.24 56.43 -12.88
C THR A 23 -0.29 55.96 -11.41
N ALA A 24 -1.38 55.28 -11.01
CA ALA A 24 -1.40 54.40 -9.85
C ALA A 24 -2.27 53.16 -10.15
N HIS A 25 -1.66 51.98 -10.09
CA HIS A 25 -2.25 50.66 -10.30
C HIS A 25 -3.14 50.23 -9.13
N ALA A 26 -4.33 49.68 -9.41
CA ALA A 26 -5.09 48.85 -8.48
C ALA A 26 -4.90 47.36 -8.87
N GLN A 27 -4.33 46.60 -7.94
CA GLN A 27 -3.95 45.18 -8.06
C GLN A 27 -5.16 44.25 -8.25
N ASP A 28 -5.23 43.57 -9.41
CA ASP A 28 -5.62 42.16 -9.43
C ASP A 28 -4.68 41.43 -8.45
N LYS A 29 -5.20 40.55 -7.57
CA LYS A 29 -4.30 39.63 -6.84
C LYS A 29 -3.71 38.65 -7.85
N LYS A 30 -2.70 39.12 -8.60
CA LYS A 30 -1.81 38.33 -9.42
C LYS A 30 -1.28 37.20 -8.55
N ASP A 31 -1.06 36.02 -9.15
CA ASP A 31 -0.13 35.07 -8.56
C ASP A 31 1.23 35.81 -8.49
N GLU A 32 1.49 36.44 -7.35
CA GLU A 32 2.67 37.29 -7.13
C GLU A 32 3.93 36.44 -6.95
N ARG A 33 3.80 35.10 -6.98
CA ARG A 33 4.92 34.18 -7.07
C ARG A 33 5.57 34.34 -8.44
N THR A 34 6.89 34.55 -8.42
CA THR A 34 7.68 34.58 -9.66
C THR A 34 7.57 33.24 -10.40
N THR A 35 7.79 33.22 -11.72
CA THR A 35 7.83 31.97 -12.52
C THR A 35 8.78 30.94 -11.90
N THR A 36 9.90 31.39 -11.33
CA THR A 36 10.87 30.53 -10.62
C THR A 36 10.29 29.93 -9.34
N THR A 37 9.51 30.70 -8.57
CA THR A 37 8.82 30.21 -7.37
C THR A 37 7.72 29.20 -7.74
N ARG A 38 6.96 29.46 -8.80
CA ARG A 38 5.93 28.54 -9.32
C ARG A 38 6.53 27.22 -9.80
N ILE A 39 7.70 27.28 -10.43
CA ILE A 39 8.47 26.11 -10.81
C ILE A 39 8.93 25.32 -9.58
N ALA A 40 9.51 25.97 -8.57
CA ALA A 40 9.95 25.29 -7.34
C ALA A 40 8.77 24.62 -6.62
N ASP A 41 7.62 25.29 -6.58
CA ASP A 41 6.40 24.77 -5.96
C ASP A 41 5.82 23.55 -6.70
N LEU A 42 5.84 23.60 -8.03
CA LEU A 42 5.44 22.48 -8.87
C LEU A 42 6.36 21.28 -8.62
N LEU A 43 7.68 21.49 -8.62
CA LEU A 43 8.66 20.42 -8.44
C LEU A 43 8.55 19.75 -7.06
N ALA A 44 8.21 20.50 -6.01
CA ALA A 44 8.02 19.95 -4.67
C ALA A 44 6.78 19.04 -4.53
N GLN A 45 5.84 19.11 -5.48
CA GLN A 45 4.65 18.25 -5.54
C GLN A 45 4.89 16.99 -6.38
N LEU A 46 6.11 16.78 -6.86
CA LEU A 46 6.51 15.64 -7.68
C LEU A 46 7.43 14.68 -6.88
N PRO A 47 7.31 13.35 -7.08
CA PRO A 47 6.37 12.69 -7.98
C PRO A 47 4.94 12.76 -7.45
N ALA A 48 3.98 12.79 -8.38
CA ALA A 48 2.57 12.82 -8.00
C ALA A 48 2.17 11.50 -7.34
N ARG A 49 1.33 11.59 -6.30
CA ARG A 49 0.91 10.44 -5.49
C ARG A 49 -0.18 9.61 -6.16
N ASP A 50 -0.95 10.24 -7.03
CA ASP A 50 -1.99 9.60 -7.85
C ASP A 50 -2.15 10.30 -9.20
N ALA A 51 -2.99 9.73 -10.07
CA ALA A 51 -3.17 10.20 -11.44
C ALA A 51 -3.85 11.58 -11.53
N ALA A 52 -4.69 11.93 -10.56
CA ALA A 52 -5.39 13.22 -10.54
C ALA A 52 -4.45 14.34 -10.12
N GLN A 53 -3.60 14.08 -9.12
CA GLN A 53 -2.52 15.00 -8.75
C GLN A 53 -1.51 15.14 -9.87
N LEU A 54 -1.16 14.03 -10.55
CA LEU A 54 -0.27 14.10 -11.70
C LEU A 54 -0.85 15.00 -12.79
N GLU A 55 -2.13 14.81 -13.10
CA GLU A 55 -2.84 15.64 -14.06
C GLU A 55 -2.95 17.12 -13.63
N GLY A 56 -3.19 17.39 -12.34
CA GLY A 56 -3.18 18.74 -11.78
C GLY A 56 -1.80 19.41 -11.94
N ASN A 57 -0.74 18.72 -11.56
CA ASN A 57 0.63 19.19 -11.72
C ASN A 57 0.95 19.45 -13.20
N MET A 58 0.49 18.59 -14.11
CA MET A 58 0.71 18.80 -15.55
C MET A 58 -0.13 19.96 -16.12
N LYS A 59 -1.31 20.24 -15.58
CA LYS A 59 -2.06 21.47 -15.89
C LYS A 59 -1.34 22.71 -15.35
N GLU A 60 -0.72 22.62 -14.18
CA GLU A 60 0.10 23.72 -13.66
C GLU A 60 1.33 23.96 -14.54
N VAL A 61 2.00 22.91 -15.01
CA VAL A 61 3.03 23.01 -16.06
C VAL A 61 2.48 23.71 -17.30
N ALA A 62 1.30 23.31 -17.81
CA ALA A 62 0.68 23.96 -18.95
C ALA A 62 0.39 25.45 -18.70
N ASN A 63 -0.05 25.79 -17.48
CA ASN A 63 -0.39 27.14 -17.04
C ASN A 63 0.83 28.00 -16.69
N LEU A 64 2.04 27.44 -16.64
CA LEU A 64 3.26 28.24 -16.76
C LEU A 64 3.32 28.93 -18.14
N GLY A 65 2.59 28.40 -19.12
CA GLY A 65 2.63 28.80 -20.52
C GLY A 65 3.92 28.33 -21.19
N GLU A 66 4.01 28.49 -22.50
CA GLU A 66 5.16 28.03 -23.28
C GLU A 66 6.48 28.62 -22.76
N GLU A 67 6.55 29.93 -22.48
CA GLU A 67 7.77 30.58 -21.97
C GLU A 67 8.12 30.13 -20.54
N GLY A 68 7.13 29.88 -19.69
CA GLY A 68 7.37 29.36 -18.35
C GLY A 68 7.82 27.89 -18.38
N TYR A 69 7.30 27.09 -19.32
CA TYR A 69 7.73 25.71 -19.52
C TYR A 69 9.13 25.62 -20.13
N VAL A 70 9.44 26.50 -21.09
CA VAL A 70 10.81 26.68 -21.59
C VAL A 70 11.74 27.11 -20.45
N THR A 71 11.29 27.98 -19.53
CA THR A 71 12.07 28.37 -18.35
C THR A 71 12.30 27.20 -17.39
N LEU A 72 11.30 26.34 -17.17
CA LEU A 72 11.43 25.10 -16.40
C LEU A 72 12.48 24.17 -17.01
N ILE A 73 12.39 23.90 -18.32
CA ILE A 73 13.34 23.05 -19.04
C ILE A 73 14.74 23.68 -19.03
N SER A 74 14.83 25.00 -19.16
CA SER A 74 16.11 25.72 -19.11
C SER A 74 16.75 25.70 -17.71
N GLY A 75 16.00 25.31 -16.68
CA GLY A 75 16.53 25.02 -15.34
C GLY A 75 17.34 23.73 -15.26
N LEU A 76 17.33 22.89 -16.32
CA LEU A 76 18.21 21.74 -16.41
C LEU A 76 19.68 22.20 -16.43
N THR A 77 20.44 21.76 -15.45
CA THR A 77 21.86 22.07 -15.33
C THR A 77 22.71 20.98 -15.97
N ALA A 78 23.98 21.27 -16.24
CA ALA A 78 24.90 20.27 -16.80
C ALA A 78 25.09 19.08 -15.82
N PRO A 79 25.38 17.87 -16.33
CA PRO A 79 25.52 16.67 -15.51
C PRO A 79 26.46 16.86 -14.33
N LYS A 80 26.08 16.32 -13.15
CA LYS A 80 26.80 16.39 -11.85
C LYS A 80 26.80 17.76 -11.16
N GLN A 81 26.18 18.79 -11.73
CA GLN A 81 26.10 20.11 -11.10
C GLN A 81 24.77 20.37 -10.39
N GLY A 82 23.77 19.50 -10.58
CA GLY A 82 22.48 19.58 -9.92
C GLY A 82 21.70 18.27 -10.04
N ASN A 83 20.61 18.17 -9.28
CA ASN A 83 19.68 17.05 -9.40
C ASN A 83 18.57 17.43 -10.38
N ASN A 84 18.69 16.99 -11.63
CA ASN A 84 17.71 17.25 -12.68
C ASN A 84 16.45 16.38 -12.56
N ALA A 85 16.40 15.38 -11.66
CA ALA A 85 15.40 14.31 -11.66
C ALA A 85 13.94 14.81 -11.57
N LEU A 86 13.67 15.86 -10.79
CA LEU A 86 12.30 16.39 -10.67
C LEU A 86 11.89 17.19 -11.90
N ILE A 87 12.82 17.91 -12.54
CA ILE A 87 12.56 18.62 -13.80
C ILE A 87 12.36 17.60 -14.92
N GLU A 88 13.19 16.58 -15.00
CA GLU A 88 13.04 15.48 -15.95
C GLU A 88 11.72 14.71 -15.73
N TYR A 89 11.32 14.50 -14.47
CA TYR A 89 10.02 13.93 -14.12
C TYR A 89 8.86 14.82 -14.56
N ALA A 90 8.95 16.14 -14.33
CA ALA A 90 7.94 17.09 -14.79
C ALA A 90 7.87 17.14 -16.32
N VAL A 91 9.01 17.11 -16.99
CA VAL A 91 9.10 17.14 -18.45
C VAL A 91 8.56 15.85 -19.06
N GLY A 92 9.02 14.69 -18.62
CA GLY A 92 8.51 13.39 -19.08
C GLY A 92 7.03 13.17 -18.73
N GLY A 93 6.61 13.60 -17.54
CA GLY A 93 5.21 13.59 -17.11
C GLY A 93 4.33 14.45 -18.00
N PHE A 94 4.79 15.66 -18.37
CA PHE A 94 4.03 16.55 -19.23
C PHE A 94 4.02 16.06 -20.68
N THR A 95 5.13 15.51 -21.17
CA THR A 95 5.21 14.81 -22.46
C THR A 95 4.12 13.73 -22.54
N ALA A 96 4.07 12.83 -21.55
CA ALA A 96 3.08 11.76 -21.50
C ALA A 96 1.65 12.29 -21.30
N TYR A 97 1.47 13.38 -20.57
CA TYR A 97 0.16 14.00 -20.40
C TYR A 97 -0.35 14.62 -21.70
N ALA A 98 0.53 15.28 -22.45
CA ALA A 98 0.22 15.91 -23.72
C ALA A 98 -0.07 14.90 -24.84
N THR A 99 0.32 13.63 -24.72
CA THR A 99 -0.11 12.58 -25.67
C THR A 99 -1.55 12.11 -25.46
N LYS A 100 -2.21 12.52 -24.36
CA LYS A 100 -3.63 12.18 -24.12
C LYS A 100 -4.55 12.81 -25.18
N SER A 101 -5.66 12.15 -25.46
CA SER A 101 -6.64 12.60 -26.46
C SER A 101 -7.24 13.97 -26.09
N GLY A 102 -7.46 14.83 -27.09
CA GLY A 102 -8.03 16.18 -26.90
C GLY A 102 -7.03 17.26 -26.48
N GLN A 103 -5.76 16.91 -26.28
CA GLN A 103 -4.70 17.84 -25.90
C GLN A 103 -3.76 18.20 -27.04
N GLN A 104 -4.26 18.19 -28.28
CA GLN A 104 -3.46 18.46 -29.45
C GLN A 104 -2.75 19.82 -29.35
N ASP A 105 -3.39 20.82 -28.75
CA ASP A 105 -2.78 22.13 -28.54
C ASP A 105 -1.62 22.08 -27.53
N LEU A 106 -1.72 21.27 -26.48
CA LEU A 106 -0.64 21.09 -25.50
C LEU A 106 0.47 20.19 -26.02
N ARG A 107 0.15 19.16 -26.82
CA ARG A 107 1.16 18.37 -27.54
C ARG A 107 1.92 19.23 -28.53
N SER A 108 1.20 20.08 -29.25
CA SER A 108 1.80 21.05 -30.17
C SER A 108 2.63 22.08 -29.42
N MET A 109 2.15 22.57 -28.27
CA MET A 109 2.91 23.45 -27.39
C MET A 109 4.15 22.76 -26.83
N ALA A 110 4.09 21.48 -26.43
CA ALA A 110 5.23 20.73 -25.92
C ALA A 110 6.28 20.49 -27.00
N VAL A 111 5.87 20.03 -28.19
CA VAL A 111 6.75 19.89 -29.36
C VAL A 111 7.40 21.23 -29.71
N SER A 112 6.61 22.31 -29.73
CA SER A 112 7.12 23.68 -29.95
C SER A 112 8.11 24.10 -28.87
N ALA A 113 7.77 23.94 -27.59
CA ALA A 113 8.60 24.29 -26.45
C ALA A 113 9.90 23.48 -26.41
N TYR A 114 9.90 22.21 -26.81
CA TYR A 114 11.10 21.38 -26.92
C TYR A 114 11.98 21.86 -28.06
N CYS A 115 11.44 22.06 -29.27
CA CYS A 115 12.25 22.60 -30.38
C CYS A 115 12.82 24.00 -30.00
N LYS A 116 12.07 24.87 -29.28
CA LYS A 116 12.58 26.15 -28.76
C LYS A 116 13.66 25.97 -27.70
N SER A 117 13.46 25.10 -26.72
CA SER A 117 14.40 24.86 -25.61
C SER A 117 15.71 24.23 -26.09
N LEU A 118 15.67 23.37 -27.10
CA LEU A 118 16.87 22.78 -27.72
C LEU A 118 17.84 23.84 -28.27
N THR A 119 17.34 25.01 -28.66
CA THR A 119 18.20 26.12 -29.11
C THR A 119 18.81 26.91 -27.94
N LYS A 120 18.13 26.96 -26.78
CA LYS A 120 18.56 27.70 -25.59
C LYS A 120 19.51 26.89 -24.70
N LEU A 121 19.38 25.56 -24.69
CA LEU A 121 20.29 24.69 -23.98
C LEU A 121 21.66 24.69 -24.69
N SER A 122 22.74 24.87 -23.94
CA SER A 122 24.09 24.77 -24.48
C SER A 122 24.67 23.37 -24.35
N ASP A 123 24.23 22.61 -23.34
CA ASP A 123 24.72 21.26 -23.05
C ASP A 123 24.06 20.20 -23.93
N LYS A 124 24.88 19.33 -24.54
CA LYS A 124 24.41 18.30 -25.48
C LYS A 124 23.68 17.15 -24.80
N GLN A 125 23.98 16.82 -23.54
CA GLN A 125 23.26 15.75 -22.83
C GLN A 125 21.84 16.18 -22.48
N ASN A 126 21.64 17.42 -22.04
CA ASN A 126 20.29 17.94 -21.83
C ASN A 126 19.52 18.06 -23.15
N LYS A 127 20.19 18.38 -24.27
CA LYS A 127 19.57 18.29 -25.60
C LYS A 127 19.15 16.87 -25.95
N ALA A 128 20.02 15.88 -25.74
CA ALA A 128 19.71 14.47 -25.97
C ALA A 128 18.49 14.00 -25.16
N PHE A 129 18.39 14.42 -23.89
CA PHE A 129 17.21 14.13 -23.06
C PHE A 129 15.92 14.74 -23.63
N ILE A 130 15.97 16.00 -24.08
CA ILE A 130 14.78 16.63 -24.70
C ILE A 130 14.47 15.99 -26.06
N ILE A 131 15.48 15.61 -26.85
CA ILE A 131 15.28 14.88 -28.10
C ILE A 131 14.58 13.54 -27.84
N SER A 132 14.97 12.81 -26.79
CA SER A 132 14.34 11.53 -26.48
C SER A 132 12.87 11.65 -26.07
N GLN A 133 12.39 12.83 -25.66
CA GLN A 133 10.95 13.02 -25.39
C GLN A 133 10.11 12.92 -26.66
N PHE A 134 10.70 13.20 -27.84
CA PHE A 134 10.02 12.99 -29.12
C PHE A 134 9.73 11.52 -29.42
N ASP A 135 10.36 10.55 -28.74
CA ASP A 135 9.97 9.13 -28.84
C ASP A 135 8.49 8.88 -28.48
N LEU A 136 7.89 9.79 -27.71
CA LEU A 136 6.51 9.68 -27.21
C LEU A 136 5.57 10.68 -27.85
N VAL A 137 5.94 11.97 -27.89
CA VAL A 137 5.09 13.03 -28.46
C VAL A 137 5.46 13.41 -29.88
N GLY A 138 6.57 12.91 -30.41
CA GLY A 138 7.02 13.21 -31.77
C GLY A 138 5.95 12.87 -32.78
N ASN A 139 5.77 13.77 -33.73
CA ASN A 139 4.88 13.61 -34.86
C ASN A 139 5.55 14.28 -36.08
N GLU A 140 4.81 14.35 -37.18
CA GLU A 140 5.35 14.92 -38.42
C GLU A 140 5.93 16.34 -38.23
N ALA A 141 5.36 17.15 -37.34
CA ALA A 141 5.85 18.51 -37.07
C ALA A 141 7.24 18.54 -36.40
N ALA A 142 7.67 17.45 -35.76
CA ALA A 142 8.98 17.32 -35.13
C ALA A 142 10.08 16.84 -36.10
N VAL A 143 9.71 16.22 -37.23
CA VAL A 143 10.67 15.59 -38.15
C VAL A 143 11.71 16.60 -38.64
N SER A 144 11.30 17.82 -39.01
CA SER A 144 12.21 18.86 -39.49
C SER A 144 13.16 19.38 -38.39
N CYS A 145 12.69 19.48 -37.14
CA CYS A 145 13.51 19.94 -36.03
C CYS A 145 14.46 18.84 -35.53
N LEU A 146 14.20 17.56 -35.85
CA LEU A 146 15.06 16.42 -35.54
C LEU A 146 16.06 16.07 -36.66
N GLU A 147 15.66 16.17 -37.93
CA GLU A 147 16.48 15.81 -39.09
C GLU A 147 17.81 16.56 -39.10
N VAL A 148 17.82 17.83 -38.67
CA VAL A 148 19.04 18.65 -38.61
C VAL A 148 20.11 18.09 -37.67
N TYR A 149 19.75 17.21 -36.75
CA TYR A 149 20.69 16.55 -35.83
C TYR A 149 21.16 15.18 -36.32
N LEU A 150 20.62 14.63 -37.42
CA LEU A 150 21.03 13.32 -37.99
C LEU A 150 22.47 13.29 -38.50
N THR A 151 23.09 14.46 -38.69
CA THR A 151 24.52 14.57 -39.04
C THR A 151 25.36 15.11 -37.88
N ASP A 152 24.77 15.41 -36.71
CA ASP A 152 25.51 15.78 -35.50
C ASP A 152 25.97 14.52 -34.77
N GLU A 153 27.28 14.35 -34.71
CA GLU A 153 27.96 13.16 -34.13
C GLU A 153 27.60 12.83 -32.68
N GLN A 154 26.97 13.74 -31.92
CA GLN A 154 26.56 13.49 -30.52
C GLN A 154 25.05 13.38 -30.30
N LEU A 155 24.23 13.80 -31.28
CA LEU A 155 22.77 13.82 -31.13
C LEU A 155 22.06 12.98 -32.20
N ALA A 156 22.79 12.56 -33.22
CA ALA A 156 22.26 11.74 -34.30
C ALA A 156 21.69 10.41 -33.79
N ASP A 157 22.20 9.86 -32.69
CA ASP A 157 21.69 8.61 -32.12
C ASP A 157 20.28 8.77 -31.54
N GLU A 158 20.08 9.71 -30.61
CA GLU A 158 18.76 10.01 -30.08
C GLU A 158 17.78 10.43 -31.19
N ALA A 159 18.23 11.27 -32.12
CA ALA A 159 17.40 11.68 -33.25
C ALA A 159 17.05 10.50 -34.18
N SER A 160 18.00 9.59 -34.44
CA SER A 160 17.76 8.43 -35.29
C SER A 160 16.80 7.45 -34.65
N ARG A 161 16.93 7.22 -33.34
CA ARG A 161 15.97 6.39 -32.58
C ARG A 161 14.58 7.01 -32.58
N ALA A 162 14.46 8.31 -32.31
CA ALA A 162 13.18 9.01 -32.31
C ALA A 162 12.51 8.91 -33.68
N LEU A 163 13.28 9.07 -34.77
CA LEU A 163 12.77 8.91 -36.13
C LEU A 163 12.39 7.46 -36.47
N ALA A 164 13.20 6.47 -36.06
CA ALA A 164 12.88 5.05 -36.25
C ALA A 164 11.56 4.68 -35.55
N LYS A 165 11.31 5.31 -34.39
CA LYS A 165 10.10 5.10 -33.59
C LYS A 165 8.88 5.88 -34.07
N ILE A 166 9.06 7.10 -34.61
CA ILE A 166 8.01 7.80 -35.36
C ILE A 166 7.51 6.91 -36.50
N GLY A 167 8.41 6.13 -37.11
CA GLY A 167 8.06 4.97 -37.95
C GLY A 167 7.24 5.29 -39.21
N THR A 168 7.13 6.57 -39.59
CA THR A 168 6.45 6.96 -40.82
C THR A 168 7.36 6.71 -42.01
N THR A 169 6.78 6.66 -43.21
CA THR A 169 7.57 6.58 -44.43
C THR A 169 8.51 7.78 -44.54
N SER A 170 8.06 8.98 -44.14
CA SER A 170 8.91 10.18 -44.06
C SER A 170 10.08 9.98 -43.10
N SER A 171 9.88 9.38 -41.92
CA SER A 171 10.97 9.17 -40.95
C SER A 171 11.95 8.06 -41.36
N THR A 172 11.47 6.95 -41.92
CA THR A 172 12.35 5.90 -42.48
C THR A 172 13.11 6.43 -43.69
N THR A 173 12.46 7.25 -44.52
CA THR A 173 13.12 7.93 -45.64
C THR A 173 14.13 8.96 -45.14
N ALA A 174 13.83 9.68 -44.06
CA ALA A 174 14.78 10.59 -43.41
C ALA A 174 15.99 9.81 -42.86
N LEU A 175 15.80 8.61 -42.31
CA LEU A 175 16.91 7.74 -41.89
C LEU A 175 17.71 7.19 -43.07
N VAL A 176 17.08 6.66 -44.12
CA VAL A 176 17.81 6.16 -45.30
C VAL A 176 18.49 7.31 -46.07
N SER A 177 17.85 8.47 -46.17
CA SER A 177 18.44 9.68 -46.75
C SER A 177 19.55 10.23 -45.85
N GLY A 178 19.35 10.22 -44.54
CA GLY A 178 20.36 10.54 -43.54
C GLY A 178 21.56 9.62 -43.65
N LEU A 179 21.37 8.31 -43.86
CA LEU A 179 22.45 7.33 -44.01
C LEU A 179 23.39 7.65 -45.18
N SER A 180 22.86 8.18 -46.28
CA SER A 180 23.66 8.53 -47.45
C SER A 180 24.43 9.84 -47.27
N LYS A 181 23.95 10.74 -46.41
CA LYS A 181 24.55 12.06 -46.11
C LYS A 181 25.47 12.04 -44.88
N ALA A 182 25.15 11.21 -43.88
CA ALA A 182 25.86 11.13 -42.63
C ALA A 182 27.22 10.45 -42.82
N THR A 183 28.15 10.88 -42.01
CA THR A 183 29.48 10.28 -41.86
C THR A 183 29.64 9.84 -40.40
N GLY A 184 30.78 9.26 -40.05
CA GLY A 184 31.15 9.03 -38.66
C GLY A 184 30.11 8.26 -37.83
N LYS A 185 29.99 8.62 -36.55
CA LYS A 185 29.08 7.99 -35.58
C LYS A 185 27.63 8.20 -35.94
N ALA A 186 27.30 9.34 -36.55
CA ALA A 186 25.96 9.62 -37.00
C ALA A 186 25.49 8.58 -38.02
N LYS A 187 26.36 8.22 -38.97
CA LYS A 187 26.07 7.14 -39.93
C LYS A 187 25.86 5.79 -39.25
N ILE A 188 26.68 5.49 -38.26
CA ILE A 188 26.60 4.24 -37.49
C ILE A 188 25.29 4.15 -36.72
N ALA A 189 24.89 5.21 -36.03
CA ALA A 189 23.64 5.25 -35.27
C ALA A 189 22.42 5.06 -36.18
N ILE A 190 22.47 5.60 -37.40
CA ILE A 190 21.44 5.38 -38.41
C ILE A 190 21.40 3.91 -38.85
N VAL A 191 22.54 3.25 -39.08
CA VAL A 191 22.58 1.81 -39.42
C VAL A 191 22.01 0.96 -38.30
N GLU A 192 22.36 1.28 -37.06
CA GLU A 192 21.85 0.58 -35.87
C GLU A 192 20.34 0.73 -35.76
N ALA A 193 19.82 1.97 -35.87
CA ALA A 193 18.39 2.25 -35.86
C ALA A 193 17.65 1.51 -36.99
N LEU A 194 18.27 1.44 -38.18
CA LEU A 194 17.74 0.68 -39.32
C LEU A 194 17.69 -0.84 -39.03
N GLY A 195 18.65 -1.40 -38.30
CA GLY A 195 18.66 -2.81 -37.88
C GLY A 195 17.44 -3.21 -37.04
N HIS A 196 16.83 -2.24 -36.35
CA HIS A 196 15.61 -2.44 -35.54
C HIS A 196 14.30 -2.25 -36.31
N THR A 197 14.36 -1.80 -37.57
CA THR A 197 13.14 -1.63 -38.38
C THR A 197 12.57 -2.95 -38.90
N HIS A 198 13.34 -4.06 -38.83
CA HIS A 198 13.06 -5.34 -39.49
C HIS A 198 12.76 -5.22 -40.99
N SER A 199 13.11 -4.08 -41.59
CA SER A 199 12.78 -3.78 -42.96
C SER A 199 13.74 -4.47 -43.90
N LYS A 200 13.20 -5.16 -44.90
CA LYS A 200 14.00 -5.68 -46.02
C LYS A 200 14.71 -4.56 -46.78
N ALA A 201 14.12 -3.36 -46.83
CA ALA A 201 14.77 -2.19 -47.42
C ALA A 201 15.96 -1.71 -46.56
N ALA A 202 15.87 -1.81 -45.23
CA ALA A 202 16.99 -1.58 -44.32
C ALA A 202 18.10 -2.63 -44.50
N ALA A 203 17.78 -3.93 -44.51
CA ALA A 203 18.76 -4.99 -44.77
C ALA A 203 19.49 -4.76 -46.10
N THR A 204 18.73 -4.37 -47.13
CA THR A 204 19.26 -4.06 -48.47
C THR A 204 20.17 -2.84 -48.47
N ALA A 205 19.81 -1.79 -47.73
CA ALA A 205 20.64 -0.60 -47.57
C ALA A 205 21.92 -0.88 -46.76
N ILE A 206 21.89 -1.85 -45.84
CA ILE A 206 23.01 -2.21 -44.96
C ILE A 206 23.97 -3.23 -45.61
N PHE A 207 23.49 -4.13 -46.49
CA PHE A 207 24.34 -5.18 -47.11
C PHE A 207 25.66 -4.65 -47.70
N PRO A 208 25.68 -3.56 -48.49
CA PRO A 208 26.93 -3.05 -49.06
C PRO A 208 27.92 -2.56 -48.00
N LEU A 209 27.42 -2.19 -46.81
CA LEU A 209 28.22 -1.68 -45.70
C LEU A 209 28.86 -2.81 -44.88
N ALA A 210 28.31 -4.03 -44.92
CA ALA A 210 28.80 -5.20 -44.17
C ALA A 210 30.07 -5.86 -44.75
N MET A 211 30.56 -5.40 -45.90
CA MET A 211 31.81 -5.84 -46.52
C MET A 211 32.69 -4.64 -46.91
N GLY A 212 32.46 -3.49 -46.26
CA GLY A 212 33.14 -2.24 -46.55
C GLY A 212 34.56 -2.16 -46.01
N THR A 213 35.26 -1.08 -46.39
CA THR A 213 36.60 -0.78 -45.87
C THR A 213 36.58 -0.11 -44.51
N ASP A 214 35.48 0.58 -44.15
CA ASP A 214 35.25 1.16 -42.82
C ASP A 214 34.88 0.05 -41.84
N LYS A 215 35.79 -0.24 -40.92
CA LYS A 215 35.70 -1.38 -40.02
C LYS A 215 34.62 -1.22 -38.94
N GLU A 216 34.39 -0.02 -38.43
CA GLU A 216 33.38 0.23 -37.39
C GLU A 216 31.97 0.19 -37.98
N LEU A 217 31.79 0.82 -39.15
CA LEU A 217 30.53 0.72 -39.87
C LEU A 217 30.25 -0.71 -40.33
N THR A 218 31.27 -1.43 -40.81
CA THR A 218 31.15 -2.85 -41.17
C THR A 218 30.72 -3.67 -39.97
N LYS A 219 31.30 -3.43 -38.79
CA LYS A 219 30.91 -4.09 -37.55
C LYS A 219 29.44 -3.91 -37.22
N VAL A 220 28.97 -2.66 -37.18
CA VAL A 220 27.57 -2.37 -36.85
C VAL A 220 26.64 -2.90 -37.93
N SER A 221 27.08 -2.92 -39.18
CA SER A 221 26.33 -3.53 -40.30
C SER A 221 26.22 -5.05 -40.17
N LEU A 222 27.32 -5.77 -39.86
CA LEU A 222 27.31 -7.21 -39.61
C LEU A 222 26.44 -7.56 -38.40
N TYR A 223 26.51 -6.75 -37.34
CA TYR A 223 25.65 -6.90 -36.17
C TYR A 223 24.17 -6.65 -36.50
N ALA A 224 23.86 -5.57 -37.23
CA ALA A 224 22.50 -5.27 -37.66
C ALA A 224 21.93 -6.40 -38.53
N LEU A 225 22.72 -6.94 -39.47
CA LEU A 225 22.32 -8.11 -40.26
C LEU A 225 22.12 -9.37 -39.40
N ALA A 226 23.04 -9.66 -38.48
CA ALA A 226 22.91 -10.78 -37.55
C ALA A 226 21.68 -10.66 -36.63
N ASN A 227 21.26 -9.43 -36.27
CA ASN A 227 20.05 -9.18 -35.48
C ASN A 227 18.77 -9.19 -36.29
N ILE A 228 18.81 -8.74 -37.54
CA ILE A 228 17.74 -8.97 -38.51
C ILE A 228 17.53 -10.50 -38.65
N GLY A 229 18.61 -11.29 -38.56
CA GLY A 229 18.56 -12.74 -38.41
C GLY A 229 18.16 -13.50 -39.68
N ASP A 230 18.15 -12.79 -40.82
CA ASP A 230 17.74 -13.34 -42.09
C ASP A 230 18.76 -14.37 -42.60
N ALA A 231 18.27 -15.49 -43.16
CA ALA A 231 19.10 -16.60 -43.64
C ALA A 231 20.13 -16.17 -44.70
N SER A 232 19.84 -15.11 -45.47
CA SER A 232 20.78 -14.52 -46.43
C SER A 232 22.05 -13.95 -45.79
N SER A 233 22.08 -13.81 -44.45
CA SER A 233 23.23 -13.29 -43.71
C SER A 233 24.28 -14.37 -43.31
N LYS A 234 23.99 -15.68 -43.40
CA LYS A 234 24.90 -16.75 -42.91
C LYS A 234 26.25 -16.74 -43.63
N GLU A 235 26.23 -16.74 -44.96
CA GLU A 235 27.45 -16.88 -45.77
C GLU A 235 28.37 -15.66 -45.64
N ILE A 236 27.80 -14.46 -45.60
CA ILE A 236 28.56 -13.21 -45.43
C ILE A 236 29.23 -13.16 -44.04
N LEU A 237 28.57 -13.65 -42.99
CA LEU A 237 29.14 -13.73 -41.64
C LEU A 237 30.26 -14.77 -41.53
N VAL A 238 30.10 -15.96 -42.13
CA VAL A 238 31.16 -16.99 -42.14
C VAL A 238 32.39 -16.50 -42.90
N LYS A 239 32.19 -15.93 -44.08
CA LYS A 239 33.27 -15.41 -44.91
C LYS A 239 34.01 -14.25 -44.24
N ALA A 240 33.29 -13.36 -43.55
CA ALA A 240 33.90 -12.30 -42.78
C ALA A 240 34.76 -12.85 -41.62
N ALA A 241 34.31 -13.91 -40.93
CA ALA A 241 35.09 -14.55 -39.87
C ALA A 241 36.35 -15.27 -40.39
N GLU A 242 36.26 -15.90 -41.56
CA GLU A 242 37.42 -16.52 -42.24
C GLU A 242 38.45 -15.48 -42.67
N GLN A 243 38.02 -14.36 -43.25
CA GLN A 243 38.90 -13.26 -43.64
C GLN A 243 39.56 -12.60 -42.43
N ALA A 244 38.85 -12.55 -41.30
CA ALA A 244 39.41 -12.12 -40.03
C ALA A 244 40.44 -13.12 -39.47
N GLY A 245 40.57 -14.32 -40.04
CA GLY A 245 41.49 -15.36 -39.56
C GLY A 245 41.05 -15.93 -38.22
N TYR A 246 39.76 -15.87 -37.89
CA TYR A 246 39.19 -16.31 -36.63
C TYR A 246 39.82 -15.65 -35.38
N LYS A 247 40.35 -14.44 -35.50
CA LYS A 247 40.74 -13.57 -34.37
C LYS A 247 39.78 -12.41 -34.24
N TYR A 248 39.86 -11.72 -33.10
CA TYR A 248 39.36 -10.38 -32.98
C TYR A 248 39.88 -9.53 -34.14
N ASP A 249 38.95 -8.96 -34.88
CA ASP A 249 39.20 -7.92 -35.85
C ASP A 249 38.25 -6.76 -35.55
N GLN A 250 38.56 -5.58 -36.09
CA GLN A 250 37.78 -4.39 -35.83
C GLN A 250 36.33 -4.50 -36.31
N THR A 251 36.02 -5.42 -37.24
CA THR A 251 34.64 -5.69 -37.68
C THR A 251 33.85 -6.57 -36.70
N ASN A 252 34.50 -7.17 -35.70
CA ASN A 252 33.91 -8.18 -34.82
C ASN A 252 33.25 -9.32 -35.62
N ALA A 253 33.78 -9.69 -36.79
CA ALA A 253 33.11 -10.64 -37.69
C ALA A 253 32.88 -12.00 -37.02
N VAL A 254 33.89 -12.50 -36.29
CA VAL A 254 33.80 -13.73 -35.51
C VAL A 254 32.71 -13.61 -34.44
N ALA A 255 32.61 -12.47 -33.75
CA ALA A 255 31.58 -12.27 -32.74
C ALA A 255 30.17 -12.18 -33.36
N ALA A 256 30.01 -11.52 -34.52
CA ALA A 256 28.75 -11.49 -35.25
C ALA A 256 28.33 -12.89 -35.74
N LEU A 257 29.30 -13.72 -36.19
CA LEU A 257 29.07 -15.12 -36.51
C LEU A 257 28.68 -15.94 -35.28
N LEU A 258 29.35 -15.73 -34.14
CA LEU A 258 29.00 -16.37 -32.88
C LEU A 258 27.60 -15.94 -32.39
N VAL A 259 27.19 -14.68 -32.56
CA VAL A 259 25.83 -14.18 -32.28
C VAL A 259 24.81 -14.85 -33.19
N TYR A 260 25.10 -14.94 -34.49
CA TYR A 260 24.28 -15.67 -35.44
C TYR A 260 24.16 -17.16 -35.04
N ALA A 261 25.28 -17.83 -34.77
CA ALA A 261 25.30 -19.23 -34.35
C ALA A 261 24.51 -19.43 -33.05
N GLN A 262 24.65 -18.52 -32.09
CA GLN A 262 23.90 -18.52 -30.84
C GLN A 262 22.40 -18.34 -31.05
N LYS A 263 21.97 -17.42 -31.93
CA LYS A 263 20.56 -17.25 -32.34
C LYS A 263 20.00 -18.51 -33.01
N ASN A 264 20.88 -19.39 -33.51
CA ASN A 264 20.55 -20.61 -34.23
C ASN A 264 20.89 -21.94 -33.49
N VAL A 265 21.36 -21.94 -32.22
CA VAL A 265 21.69 -23.21 -31.49
C VAL A 265 20.50 -24.17 -31.40
N ALA A 266 19.28 -23.63 -31.31
CA ALA A 266 18.06 -24.41 -31.27
C ALA A 266 17.64 -24.93 -32.66
N THR A 267 18.03 -24.24 -33.73
CA THR A 267 17.59 -24.50 -35.11
C THR A 267 18.65 -25.20 -35.98
N ASP A 268 19.95 -25.20 -35.60
CA ASP A 268 21.09 -25.78 -36.36
C ASP A 268 22.29 -26.20 -35.45
N ARG A 269 22.15 -27.29 -34.65
CA ARG A 269 23.21 -27.74 -33.69
C ARG A 269 24.51 -28.19 -34.35
N THR A 270 24.43 -28.97 -35.41
CA THR A 270 25.61 -29.47 -36.13
C THR A 270 26.38 -28.33 -36.77
N GLY A 271 25.69 -27.33 -37.34
CA GLY A 271 26.32 -26.12 -37.85
C GLY A 271 27.09 -25.35 -36.78
N VAL A 272 26.56 -25.29 -35.55
CA VAL A 272 27.24 -24.65 -34.41
C VAL A 272 28.50 -25.40 -33.99
N GLU A 273 28.46 -26.74 -33.89
CA GLU A 273 29.66 -27.54 -33.53
C GLU A 273 30.78 -27.39 -34.55
N THR A 274 30.43 -27.37 -35.84
CA THR A 274 31.38 -27.13 -36.92
C THR A 274 32.02 -25.76 -36.79
N ILE A 275 31.23 -24.71 -36.55
CA ILE A 275 31.76 -23.36 -36.33
C ILE A 275 32.73 -23.35 -35.12
N ALA A 276 32.37 -23.99 -34.01
CA ALA A 276 33.18 -24.00 -32.79
C ALA A 276 34.51 -24.77 -32.93
N LYS A 277 34.51 -25.98 -33.51
CA LYS A 277 35.76 -26.75 -33.74
C LYS A 277 36.68 -26.05 -34.74
N THR A 278 36.11 -25.43 -35.76
CA THR A 278 36.90 -24.64 -36.73
C THR A 278 37.58 -23.47 -36.04
N ILE A 279 36.87 -22.72 -35.20
CA ILE A 279 37.48 -21.62 -34.44
C ILE A 279 38.62 -22.15 -33.54
N LEU A 280 38.42 -23.24 -32.78
CA LEU A 280 39.49 -23.78 -31.91
C LEU A 280 40.73 -24.27 -32.66
N GLY A 281 40.57 -24.89 -33.83
CA GLY A 281 41.70 -25.40 -34.63
C GLY A 281 42.44 -24.32 -35.41
N LYS A 282 41.80 -23.16 -35.66
CA LYS A 282 42.37 -22.06 -36.45
C LYS A 282 42.87 -20.91 -35.59
N ALA A 283 42.27 -20.69 -34.42
CA ALA A 283 42.74 -19.72 -33.45
C ALA A 283 43.87 -20.34 -32.60
N THR A 284 45.11 -20.29 -33.09
CA THR A 284 46.28 -20.89 -32.43
C THR A 284 47.27 -19.86 -31.87
N ALA A 285 47.09 -18.57 -32.17
CA ALA A 285 47.92 -17.49 -31.63
C ALA A 285 47.47 -17.09 -30.22
N ASP A 286 48.43 -16.64 -29.40
CA ASP A 286 48.21 -16.33 -27.99
C ASP A 286 47.10 -15.29 -27.80
N ASP A 287 47.05 -14.23 -28.61
CA ASP A 287 46.06 -13.14 -28.54
C ASP A 287 44.62 -13.56 -28.88
N GLN A 288 44.39 -14.78 -29.39
CA GLN A 288 43.08 -15.30 -29.77
C GLN A 288 42.39 -16.11 -28.66
N VAL A 289 42.87 -15.98 -27.42
CA VAL A 289 42.38 -16.76 -26.29
C VAL A 289 40.87 -16.58 -26.06
N ASN A 290 40.31 -15.39 -26.31
CA ASN A 290 38.88 -15.11 -26.11
C ASN A 290 37.99 -15.83 -27.13
N GLU A 291 38.39 -15.85 -28.41
CA GLU A 291 37.69 -16.58 -29.46
C GLU A 291 37.75 -18.09 -29.19
N ARG A 292 38.91 -18.58 -28.73
CA ARG A 292 39.06 -19.98 -28.30
C ARG A 292 38.18 -20.29 -27.10
N ILE A 293 38.09 -19.40 -26.11
CA ILE A 293 37.21 -19.56 -24.93
C ILE A 293 35.73 -19.59 -25.37
N ALA A 294 35.30 -18.69 -26.26
CA ALA A 294 33.93 -18.65 -26.76
C ALA A 294 33.57 -19.92 -27.54
N ALA A 295 34.51 -20.43 -28.36
CA ALA A 295 34.35 -21.69 -29.06
C ALA A 295 34.35 -22.90 -28.10
N LEU A 296 35.25 -22.92 -27.10
CA LEU A 296 35.28 -23.94 -26.04
C LEU A 296 33.98 -23.96 -25.24
N LYS A 297 33.36 -22.78 -25.02
CA LYS A 297 32.03 -22.66 -24.41
C LYS A 297 30.94 -23.25 -25.30
N LEU A 298 30.93 -22.95 -26.61
CA LEU A 298 29.98 -23.57 -27.55
C LEU A 298 30.10 -25.10 -27.58
N LEU A 299 31.32 -25.65 -27.54
CA LEU A 299 31.53 -27.11 -27.42
C LEU A 299 31.07 -27.68 -26.09
N SER A 300 31.34 -26.98 -24.97
CA SER A 300 30.82 -27.40 -23.67
C SER A 300 29.28 -27.41 -23.65
N ALA A 301 28.63 -26.51 -24.39
CA ALA A 301 27.17 -26.42 -24.51
C ALA A 301 26.56 -27.56 -25.35
N THR A 302 27.37 -28.29 -26.13
CA THR A 302 26.93 -29.50 -26.85
C THR A 302 27.21 -30.81 -26.10
N GLN A 303 27.88 -30.75 -24.94
CA GLN A 303 28.14 -31.85 -23.97
C GLN A 303 29.07 -33.00 -24.44
N ALA A 304 29.77 -32.88 -25.57
CA ALA A 304 30.49 -34.02 -26.18
C ALA A 304 31.99 -34.21 -25.82
N ASP A 305 32.69 -33.26 -25.19
CA ASP A 305 34.18 -33.31 -25.12
C ASP A 305 34.82 -32.69 -23.86
N GLN A 306 35.03 -33.50 -22.81
CA GLN A 306 35.79 -33.10 -21.59
C GLN A 306 37.32 -33.11 -21.81
N GLN A 307 37.80 -33.79 -22.85
CA GLN A 307 39.23 -33.94 -23.13
C GLN A 307 39.83 -32.61 -23.59
N ALA A 308 39.10 -31.86 -24.43
CA ALA A 308 39.50 -30.51 -24.85
C ALA A 308 39.72 -29.53 -23.67
N LEU A 309 38.97 -29.71 -22.57
CA LEU A 309 39.12 -28.88 -21.36
C LEU A 309 40.39 -29.23 -20.56
N LEU A 310 40.79 -30.50 -20.53
CA LEU A 310 42.03 -30.93 -19.86
C LEU A 310 43.27 -30.53 -20.65
N GLU A 311 43.23 -30.64 -21.97
CA GLU A 311 44.33 -30.23 -22.86
C GLU A 311 44.62 -28.72 -22.75
N ALA A 312 43.56 -27.92 -22.57
CA ALA A 312 43.69 -26.49 -22.33
C ALA A 312 44.55 -26.15 -21.09
N MET A 313 44.75 -27.08 -20.13
CA MET A 313 45.59 -26.85 -18.95
C MET A 313 47.09 -26.81 -19.22
N ALA A 314 47.53 -27.33 -20.36
CA ALA A 314 48.91 -27.19 -20.82
C ALA A 314 49.16 -25.85 -21.53
N ASP A 315 48.11 -25.07 -21.80
CA ASP A 315 48.25 -23.77 -22.44
C ASP A 315 49.01 -22.81 -21.52
N LYS A 316 49.94 -22.06 -22.09
CA LYS A 316 50.73 -21.07 -21.35
C LYS A 316 49.89 -19.91 -20.82
N GLN A 317 48.71 -19.65 -21.38
CA GLN A 317 47.84 -18.53 -20.97
C GLN A 317 46.93 -18.88 -19.80
N LEU A 318 47.03 -18.10 -18.72
CA LEU A 318 46.28 -18.29 -17.49
C LEU A 318 44.76 -18.18 -17.72
N GLU A 319 44.31 -17.25 -18.55
CA GLU A 319 42.89 -17.00 -18.85
C GLU A 319 42.26 -18.19 -19.58
N PHE A 320 43.01 -18.83 -20.48
CA PHE A 320 42.56 -20.04 -21.18
C PHE A 320 42.39 -21.21 -20.19
N ARG A 321 43.41 -21.42 -19.33
CA ARG A 321 43.36 -22.43 -18.27
C ARG A 321 42.21 -22.18 -17.30
N ALA A 322 42.01 -20.94 -16.85
CA ALA A 322 40.94 -20.57 -15.93
C ALA A 322 39.54 -20.74 -16.55
N ALA A 323 39.36 -20.40 -17.83
CA ALA A 323 38.12 -20.63 -18.56
C ALA A 323 37.85 -22.13 -18.75
N ALA A 324 38.89 -22.92 -19.06
CA ALA A 324 38.77 -24.37 -19.14
C ALA A 324 38.35 -24.99 -17.80
N VAL A 325 38.98 -24.59 -16.69
CA VAL A 325 38.60 -24.96 -15.32
C VAL A 325 37.13 -24.57 -15.03
N LYS A 326 36.71 -23.37 -15.42
CA LYS A 326 35.33 -22.89 -15.23
C LYS A 326 34.31 -23.72 -16.02
N PHE A 327 34.59 -24.02 -17.28
CA PHE A 327 33.68 -24.81 -18.13
C PHE A 327 33.70 -26.30 -17.74
N ALA A 328 34.82 -26.80 -17.21
CA ALA A 328 34.94 -28.17 -16.70
C ALA A 328 34.16 -28.39 -15.41
N ALA A 329 33.97 -27.36 -14.58
CA ALA A 329 33.36 -27.47 -13.25
C ALA A 329 32.05 -28.28 -13.21
N ALA A 330 31.20 -28.17 -14.24
CA ALA A 330 29.94 -28.92 -14.31
C ALA A 330 30.12 -30.43 -14.57
N GLY A 331 31.26 -30.85 -15.13
CA GLY A 331 31.57 -32.24 -15.52
C GLY A 331 32.58 -32.98 -14.62
N VAL A 332 33.26 -32.31 -13.68
CA VAL A 332 34.28 -32.93 -12.80
C VAL A 332 33.67 -33.83 -11.71
N ASN A 333 34.19 -35.05 -11.60
CA ASN A 333 33.77 -36.08 -10.65
C ASN A 333 34.92 -37.04 -10.29
N ASP A 334 34.70 -38.00 -9.39
CA ASP A 334 35.77 -38.90 -8.90
C ASP A 334 36.46 -39.75 -9.99
N SER A 335 35.80 -40.02 -11.13
CA SER A 335 36.42 -40.80 -12.21
C SER A 335 37.44 -40.00 -13.03
N ASN A 336 37.35 -38.67 -13.04
CA ASN A 336 38.19 -37.80 -13.88
C ASN A 336 39.01 -36.75 -13.11
N SER A 337 38.82 -36.65 -11.79
CA SER A 337 39.47 -35.63 -10.95
C SER A 337 40.97 -35.84 -10.74
N ALA A 338 41.48 -37.07 -10.89
CA ALA A 338 42.90 -37.37 -10.74
C ALA A 338 43.79 -36.55 -11.71
N ALA A 339 43.29 -36.30 -12.93
CA ALA A 339 43.98 -35.45 -13.89
C ALA A 339 44.08 -33.99 -13.41
N TRP A 340 42.98 -33.46 -12.85
CA TRP A 340 42.93 -32.10 -12.30
C TRP A 340 43.82 -31.92 -11.06
N VAL A 341 43.94 -32.94 -10.20
CA VAL A 341 44.87 -32.93 -9.06
C VAL A 341 46.33 -32.94 -9.50
N SER A 342 46.66 -33.65 -10.58
CA SER A 342 48.01 -33.64 -11.15
C SER A 342 48.39 -32.23 -11.64
N GLN A 343 47.43 -31.51 -12.24
CA GLN A 343 47.62 -30.11 -12.65
C GLN A 343 47.78 -29.18 -11.45
N LEU A 344 47.00 -29.36 -10.38
CA LEU A 344 47.11 -28.55 -9.16
C LEU A 344 48.55 -28.51 -8.60
N LYS A 345 49.29 -29.63 -8.64
CA LYS A 345 50.65 -29.72 -8.06
C LYS A 345 51.74 -29.04 -8.89
N LYS A 346 51.49 -28.74 -10.16
CA LYS A 346 52.52 -28.30 -11.13
C LYS A 346 52.32 -26.86 -11.61
N THR A 347 51.22 -26.23 -11.22
CA THR A 347 50.84 -24.89 -11.68
C THR A 347 51.18 -23.83 -10.64
N ASP A 348 51.17 -22.56 -11.07
CA ASP A 348 51.40 -21.40 -10.22
C ASP A 348 50.24 -21.12 -9.25
N ALA A 349 50.46 -20.25 -8.24
CA ALA A 349 49.50 -19.95 -7.17
C ALA A 349 48.12 -19.49 -7.68
N SER A 350 48.06 -18.72 -8.77
CA SER A 350 46.79 -18.20 -9.30
C SER A 350 45.97 -19.29 -9.99
N THR A 351 46.64 -20.17 -10.75
CA THR A 351 46.01 -21.36 -11.33
C THR A 351 45.58 -22.34 -10.23
N GLN A 352 46.40 -22.48 -9.17
CA GLN A 352 46.08 -23.33 -8.02
C GLN A 352 44.77 -22.91 -7.35
N VAL A 353 44.56 -21.62 -7.10
CA VAL A 353 43.30 -21.09 -6.53
C VAL A 353 42.10 -21.48 -7.39
N SER A 354 42.19 -21.28 -8.71
CA SER A 354 41.10 -21.59 -9.64
C SER A 354 40.76 -23.09 -9.67
N ILE A 355 41.78 -23.96 -9.67
CA ILE A 355 41.59 -25.41 -9.60
C ILE A 355 41.01 -25.82 -8.25
N LEU A 356 41.47 -25.25 -7.14
CA LEU A 356 40.95 -25.53 -5.79
C LEU A 356 39.48 -25.16 -5.68
N ASP A 357 39.06 -23.99 -6.19
CA ASP A 357 37.66 -23.57 -6.19
C ASP A 357 36.79 -24.49 -7.06
N MET A 358 37.27 -24.86 -8.25
CA MET A 358 36.58 -25.83 -9.12
C MET A 358 36.44 -27.19 -8.43
N LEU A 359 37.52 -27.75 -7.89
CA LEU A 359 37.50 -29.03 -7.17
C LEU A 359 36.55 -28.94 -5.97
N GLY A 360 36.60 -27.84 -5.22
CA GLY A 360 35.69 -27.54 -4.12
C GLY A 360 34.21 -27.56 -4.52
N ASN A 361 33.88 -27.14 -5.73
CA ASN A 361 32.52 -27.14 -6.28
C ASN A 361 32.17 -28.41 -7.07
N SER A 362 33.09 -29.35 -7.21
CA SER A 362 32.92 -30.58 -7.99
C SER A 362 32.34 -31.73 -7.16
N LYS A 363 32.07 -32.87 -7.82
CA LYS A 363 31.67 -34.12 -7.15
C LYS A 363 32.85 -35.00 -6.72
N ALA A 364 34.08 -34.51 -6.81
CA ALA A 364 35.29 -35.31 -6.68
C ALA A 364 35.83 -35.40 -5.24
N LYS A 365 35.19 -36.18 -4.37
CA LYS A 365 35.58 -36.25 -2.94
C LYS A 365 36.95 -36.90 -2.71
N SER A 366 37.40 -37.77 -3.59
CA SER A 366 38.69 -38.50 -3.49
C SER A 366 39.92 -37.59 -3.46
N VAL A 367 39.81 -36.33 -3.90
CA VAL A 367 40.94 -35.38 -3.99
C VAL A 367 41.27 -34.68 -2.67
N LEU A 368 40.44 -34.86 -1.65
CA LEU A 368 40.52 -34.16 -0.38
C LEU A 368 41.91 -34.21 0.30
N PRO A 369 42.61 -35.37 0.40
CA PRO A 369 43.93 -35.42 1.03
C PRO A 369 44.98 -34.55 0.33
N GLU A 370 44.81 -34.31 -0.97
CA GLU A 370 45.71 -33.45 -1.74
C GLU A 370 45.37 -31.97 -1.56
N VAL A 371 44.08 -31.63 -1.50
CA VAL A 371 43.61 -30.25 -1.21
C VAL A 371 44.10 -29.80 0.17
N LEU A 372 44.06 -30.66 1.19
CA LEU A 372 44.49 -30.34 2.56
C LEU A 372 45.96 -29.92 2.67
N LYS A 373 46.84 -30.38 1.76
CA LYS A 373 48.26 -30.00 1.76
C LYS A 373 48.46 -28.50 1.49
N PHE A 374 47.55 -27.88 0.73
CA PHE A 374 47.65 -26.47 0.33
C PHE A 374 47.20 -25.49 1.41
N ILE A 375 46.59 -25.94 2.50
CA ILE A 375 46.28 -25.08 3.66
C ILE A 375 47.56 -24.58 4.35
N LYS A 376 48.70 -25.26 4.13
CA LYS A 376 50.02 -24.83 4.65
C LYS A 376 50.78 -23.92 3.67
N SER A 377 50.14 -23.47 2.58
CA SER A 377 50.78 -22.60 1.61
C SER A 377 51.30 -21.32 2.27
N GLY A 378 52.49 -20.87 1.83
CA GLY A 378 53.01 -19.55 2.16
C GLY A 378 52.22 -18.42 1.48
N ASP A 379 51.47 -18.75 0.42
CA ASP A 379 50.55 -17.83 -0.25
C ASP A 379 49.19 -17.81 0.45
N GLN A 380 48.76 -16.61 0.86
CA GLN A 380 47.53 -16.43 1.66
C GLN A 380 46.26 -16.72 0.84
N GLN A 381 46.24 -16.44 -0.47
CA GLN A 381 45.07 -16.69 -1.33
C GLN A 381 44.91 -18.18 -1.60
N VAL A 382 46.01 -18.88 -1.90
CA VAL A 382 46.02 -20.34 -2.06
C VAL A 382 45.55 -21.03 -0.78
N LYS A 383 46.01 -20.54 0.38
CA LYS A 383 45.61 -21.04 1.69
C LYS A 383 44.10 -20.94 1.93
N LEU A 384 43.50 -19.77 1.69
CA LEU A 384 42.06 -19.57 1.87
C LEU A 384 41.22 -20.37 0.86
N ALA A 385 41.66 -20.45 -0.40
CA ALA A 385 41.03 -21.27 -1.42
C ALA A 385 41.06 -22.76 -1.05
N ALA A 386 42.19 -23.25 -0.53
CA ALA A 386 42.33 -24.62 -0.04
C ALA A 386 41.43 -24.91 1.16
N ILE A 387 41.30 -23.99 2.12
CA ILE A 387 40.37 -24.12 3.26
C ILE A 387 38.93 -24.23 2.75
N ASN A 388 38.52 -23.33 1.84
CA ASN A 388 37.18 -23.34 1.25
C ASN A 388 36.89 -24.64 0.47
N ALA A 389 37.85 -25.10 -0.34
CA ALA A 389 37.73 -26.32 -1.11
C ALA A 389 37.66 -27.56 -0.21
N ALA A 390 38.51 -27.65 0.82
CA ALA A 390 38.52 -28.74 1.79
C ALA A 390 37.19 -28.84 2.55
N VAL A 391 36.65 -27.70 3.01
CA VAL A 391 35.34 -27.63 3.67
C VAL A 391 34.24 -28.16 2.76
N LYS A 392 34.18 -27.70 1.50
CA LYS A 392 33.13 -28.13 0.56
C LYS A 392 33.21 -29.62 0.23
N LEU A 393 34.41 -30.13 -0.01
CA LEU A 393 34.65 -31.53 -0.40
C LEU A 393 34.50 -32.52 0.75
N GLY A 394 35.15 -32.23 1.88
CA GLY A 394 35.29 -33.17 2.99
C GLY A 394 34.23 -33.04 4.06
N GLN A 395 33.60 -31.87 4.17
CA GLN A 395 32.62 -31.58 5.22
C GLN A 395 33.16 -31.98 6.61
N GLU A 396 32.47 -32.83 7.35
CA GLU A 396 32.87 -33.23 8.70
C GLU A 396 34.23 -33.95 8.76
N SER A 397 34.66 -34.60 7.66
CA SER A 397 35.91 -35.37 7.65
C SER A 397 37.19 -34.53 7.76
N VAL A 398 37.12 -33.21 7.45
CA VAL A 398 38.28 -32.30 7.58
C VAL A 398 38.35 -31.55 8.90
N LEU A 399 37.34 -31.70 9.76
CA LEU A 399 37.21 -30.87 10.95
C LEU A 399 38.42 -31.02 11.90
N ASP A 400 38.91 -32.25 12.11
CA ASP A 400 40.03 -32.50 13.02
C ASP A 400 41.34 -31.87 12.52
N ASP A 401 41.52 -31.75 11.20
CA ASP A 401 42.68 -31.10 10.61
C ASP A 401 42.56 -29.58 10.65
N LEU A 402 41.36 -29.04 10.38
CA LEU A 402 41.10 -27.60 10.50
C LEU A 402 41.32 -27.09 11.93
N LEU A 403 40.86 -27.84 12.94
CA LEU A 403 41.07 -27.49 14.35
C LEU A 403 42.55 -27.48 14.74
N LYS A 404 43.33 -28.49 14.31
CA LYS A 404 44.79 -28.51 14.53
C LYS A 404 45.53 -27.36 13.87
N ILE A 405 45.05 -26.90 12.72
CA ILE A 405 45.65 -25.78 11.98
C ILE A 405 45.29 -24.46 12.64
N MET A 406 44.04 -24.29 13.09
CA MET A 406 43.56 -23.10 13.80
C MET A 406 44.44 -22.77 15.01
N GLU A 407 44.89 -23.78 15.76
CA GLU A 407 45.74 -23.59 16.94
C GLU A 407 47.06 -22.86 16.63
N LYS A 408 47.62 -23.11 15.45
CA LYS A 408 48.90 -22.52 15.01
C LYS A 408 48.72 -21.28 14.12
N GLY A 409 47.48 -20.90 13.81
CA GLY A 409 47.15 -19.80 12.90
C GLY A 409 47.25 -18.42 13.54
N ASP A 410 47.44 -17.39 12.71
CA ASP A 410 47.22 -15.98 13.07
C ASP A 410 45.73 -15.63 13.10
N ALA A 411 45.38 -14.39 13.46
CA ALA A 411 43.99 -13.94 13.55
C ALA A 411 43.20 -14.17 12.24
N THR A 412 43.80 -13.82 11.10
CA THR A 412 43.19 -13.99 9.76
C THR A 412 42.93 -15.45 9.43
N SER A 413 43.87 -16.35 9.76
CA SER A 413 43.71 -17.78 9.54
C SER A 413 42.65 -18.38 10.46
N ILE A 414 42.59 -17.94 11.72
CA ILE A 414 41.56 -18.37 12.68
C ILE A 414 40.18 -17.99 12.18
N GLU A 415 39.99 -16.74 11.74
CA GLU A 415 38.71 -16.26 11.20
C GLU A 415 38.30 -17.04 9.94
N GLY A 416 39.23 -17.21 8.99
CA GLY A 416 38.98 -17.96 7.75
C GLY A 416 38.57 -19.41 8.00
N ILE A 417 39.23 -20.08 8.95
CA ILE A 417 38.90 -21.45 9.36
C ILE A 417 37.55 -21.47 10.10
N ALA A 418 37.28 -20.52 10.99
CA ALA A 418 36.02 -20.46 11.74
C ALA A 418 34.81 -20.31 10.80
N ASN A 419 34.92 -19.40 9.82
CA ASN A 419 33.93 -19.24 8.76
C ASN A 419 33.81 -20.50 7.89
N GLY A 420 34.91 -21.23 7.68
CA GLY A 420 34.91 -22.58 7.10
C GLY A 420 34.08 -23.57 7.90
N ILE A 421 34.35 -23.71 9.20
CA ILE A 421 33.69 -24.65 10.10
C ILE A 421 32.18 -24.39 10.19
N LEU A 422 31.74 -23.11 10.22
CA LEU A 422 30.32 -22.76 10.21
C LEU A 422 29.56 -23.31 8.99
N ARG A 423 30.25 -23.47 7.85
CA ARG A 423 29.69 -24.01 6.60
C ARG A 423 29.74 -25.55 6.53
N ILE A 424 30.42 -26.22 7.47
CA ILE A 424 30.45 -27.68 7.53
C ILE A 424 29.09 -28.21 7.99
N LYS A 425 28.54 -29.12 7.19
CA LYS A 425 27.36 -29.92 7.54
C LYS A 425 27.79 -31.15 8.32
N GLY A 426 27.06 -31.47 9.39
CA GLY A 426 27.37 -32.61 10.24
C GLY A 426 26.90 -32.40 11.68
N GLU A 427 26.30 -33.45 12.26
CA GLU A 427 25.81 -33.43 13.64
C GLU A 427 26.97 -33.53 14.65
N SER A 428 28.09 -34.15 14.26
CA SER A 428 29.26 -34.32 15.14
C SER A 428 30.13 -33.05 15.24
N VAL A 429 29.90 -32.04 14.39
CA VAL A 429 30.73 -30.83 14.33
C VAL A 429 30.80 -30.13 15.68
N ALA A 430 29.63 -29.94 16.32
CA ALA A 430 29.54 -29.32 17.64
C ALA A 430 30.35 -30.10 18.69
N THR A 431 30.20 -31.42 18.74
CA THR A 431 30.91 -32.28 19.70
C THR A 431 32.42 -32.22 19.54
N LYS A 432 32.92 -32.25 18.30
CA LYS A 432 34.35 -32.17 18.01
C LYS A 432 34.92 -30.78 18.33
N VAL A 433 34.20 -29.72 17.99
CA VAL A 433 34.56 -28.34 18.37
C VAL A 433 34.62 -28.22 19.89
N GLY A 434 33.60 -28.66 20.62
CA GLY A 434 33.56 -28.63 22.08
C GLY A 434 34.72 -29.38 22.73
N ALA A 435 35.05 -30.57 22.24
CA ALA A 435 36.19 -31.36 22.74
C ALA A 435 37.56 -30.69 22.50
N TYR A 436 37.66 -29.79 21.52
CA TYR A 436 38.91 -29.10 21.17
C TYR A 436 39.14 -27.83 21.98
N ILE A 437 38.08 -27.11 22.37
CA ILE A 437 38.16 -25.81 23.08
C ILE A 437 39.12 -25.82 24.28
N PRO A 438 39.12 -26.82 25.19
CA PRO A 438 40.00 -26.79 26.37
C PRO A 438 41.49 -26.82 26.05
N LYS A 439 41.88 -27.27 24.84
CA LYS A 439 43.27 -27.42 24.39
C LYS A 439 43.73 -26.25 23.51
N ALA A 440 42.80 -25.39 23.10
CA ALA A 440 43.08 -24.29 22.19
C ALA A 440 43.62 -23.06 22.92
N LYS A 441 44.42 -22.25 22.23
CA LYS A 441 44.84 -20.93 22.72
C LYS A 441 43.67 -19.93 22.80
N PRO A 442 43.75 -18.85 23.59
CA PRO A 442 42.61 -17.97 23.89
C PRO A 442 41.86 -17.41 22.66
N GLU A 443 42.56 -16.96 21.63
CA GLU A 443 41.94 -16.38 20.43
C GLU A 443 41.13 -17.44 19.66
N ALA A 444 41.65 -18.67 19.60
CA ALA A 444 40.96 -19.80 18.99
C ALA A 444 39.78 -20.26 19.85
N GLN A 445 39.91 -20.24 21.19
CA GLN A 445 38.81 -20.55 22.10
C GLN A 445 37.60 -19.63 21.87
N VAL A 446 37.81 -18.31 21.75
CA VAL A 446 36.72 -17.36 21.48
C VAL A 446 36.02 -17.68 20.15
N ALA A 447 36.78 -17.92 19.07
CA ALA A 447 36.21 -18.26 17.77
C ALA A 447 35.38 -19.57 17.82
N LEU A 448 35.89 -20.58 18.53
CA LEU A 448 35.19 -21.87 18.70
C LEU A 448 33.95 -21.77 19.58
N ILE A 449 33.94 -20.94 20.63
CA ILE A 449 32.75 -20.64 21.44
C ILE A 449 31.67 -19.99 20.57
N ASN A 450 32.05 -19.02 19.74
CA ASN A 450 31.13 -18.34 18.83
C ASN A 450 30.55 -19.31 17.78
N ILE A 451 31.32 -20.30 17.33
CA ILE A 451 30.81 -21.38 16.46
C ILE A 451 29.73 -22.19 17.19
N LEU A 452 29.96 -22.58 18.44
CA LEU A 452 28.96 -23.33 19.21
C LEU A 452 27.68 -22.50 19.43
N ALA A 453 27.81 -21.20 19.73
CA ALA A 453 26.69 -20.29 19.88
C ALA A 453 25.90 -20.12 18.58
N ALA A 454 26.57 -19.83 17.46
CA ALA A 454 25.93 -19.64 16.16
C ALA A 454 25.23 -20.91 15.65
N ARG A 455 25.69 -22.09 16.07
CA ARG A 455 25.07 -23.38 15.75
C ARG A 455 24.02 -23.84 16.77
N ALA A 456 23.75 -23.05 17.81
CA ALA A 456 22.89 -23.43 18.94
C ALA A 456 23.24 -24.84 19.48
N ALA A 457 24.53 -25.09 19.74
CA ALA A 457 25.06 -26.39 20.10
C ALA A 457 24.75 -26.82 21.55
N ILE A 458 23.49 -27.10 21.83
CA ILE A 458 22.96 -27.44 23.17
C ILE A 458 23.74 -28.57 23.85
N SER A 459 24.13 -29.60 23.10
CA SER A 459 24.89 -30.75 23.64
C SER A 459 26.26 -30.39 24.22
N GLN A 460 26.78 -29.19 23.92
CA GLN A 460 28.10 -28.73 24.37
C GLN A 460 28.04 -27.76 25.55
N ILE A 461 26.87 -27.60 26.17
CA ILE A 461 26.70 -26.65 27.27
C ILE A 461 27.66 -26.92 28.44
N THR A 462 27.98 -28.18 28.77
CA THR A 462 28.94 -28.53 29.83
C THR A 462 30.34 -27.98 29.55
N VAL A 463 30.75 -27.92 28.27
CA VAL A 463 32.04 -27.32 27.87
C VAL A 463 32.01 -25.81 28.10
N ILE A 464 30.90 -25.14 27.75
CA ILE A 464 30.71 -23.71 28.00
C ILE A 464 30.75 -23.40 29.51
N TYR A 465 30.07 -24.19 30.34
CA TYR A 465 30.08 -24.03 31.80
C TYR A 465 31.49 -24.10 32.41
N ALA A 466 32.34 -25.00 31.91
CA ALA A 466 33.71 -25.10 32.38
C ALA A 466 34.53 -23.82 32.13
N LEU A 467 34.19 -23.05 31.09
CA LEU A 467 34.90 -21.84 30.68
C LEU A 467 34.41 -20.57 31.40
N LEU A 468 33.29 -20.63 32.12
CA LEU A 468 32.79 -19.50 32.93
C LEU A 468 33.78 -19.08 34.03
N ASN A 469 34.68 -19.98 34.45
CA ASN A 469 35.74 -19.70 35.42
C ASN A 469 37.12 -19.45 34.77
N SER A 470 37.17 -19.18 33.46
CA SER A 470 38.43 -18.95 32.77
C SER A 470 39.18 -17.73 33.31
N LYS A 471 40.49 -17.88 33.50
CA LYS A 471 41.41 -16.79 33.87
C LYS A 471 41.56 -15.77 32.74
N ASN A 472 41.30 -16.16 31.48
CA ASN A 472 41.29 -15.23 30.36
C ASN A 472 39.91 -14.55 30.28
N THR A 473 39.90 -13.23 30.39
CA THR A 473 38.68 -12.42 30.43
C THR A 473 37.84 -12.51 29.16
N GLU A 474 38.45 -12.55 27.98
CA GLU A 474 37.72 -12.58 26.71
C GLU A 474 37.08 -13.95 26.46
N VAL A 475 37.77 -15.03 26.85
CA VAL A 475 37.19 -16.39 26.84
C VAL A 475 36.02 -16.50 27.82
N ARG A 476 36.17 -15.96 29.04
CA ARG A 476 35.10 -15.96 30.06
C ARG A 476 33.87 -15.20 29.58
N LYS A 477 34.03 -13.99 29.06
CA LYS A 477 32.92 -13.19 28.49
C LYS A 477 32.22 -13.90 27.34
N ALA A 478 32.98 -14.48 26.41
CA ALA A 478 32.41 -15.25 25.29
C ALA A 478 31.58 -16.43 25.81
N ALA A 479 32.04 -17.14 26.85
CA ALA A 479 31.30 -18.23 27.47
C ALA A 479 29.96 -17.75 28.06
N PHE A 480 29.96 -16.68 28.86
CA PHE A 480 28.71 -16.11 29.42
C PHE A 480 27.73 -15.68 28.32
N LEU A 481 28.18 -14.94 27.31
CA LEU A 481 27.32 -14.48 26.22
C LEU A 481 26.76 -15.64 25.39
N SER A 482 27.50 -16.74 25.24
CA SER A 482 27.05 -17.91 24.48
C SER A 482 25.92 -18.68 25.15
N LEU A 483 25.76 -18.59 26.49
CA LEU A 483 24.76 -19.35 27.25
C LEU A 483 23.34 -19.14 26.71
N GLN A 484 22.97 -17.92 26.29
CA GLN A 484 21.64 -17.62 25.75
C GLN A 484 21.31 -18.40 24.46
N HIS A 485 22.32 -18.90 23.75
CA HIS A 485 22.15 -19.63 22.49
C HIS A 485 22.22 -21.15 22.65
N VAL A 486 22.77 -21.64 23.77
CA VAL A 486 22.99 -23.09 24.01
C VAL A 486 22.22 -23.63 25.20
N ALA A 487 21.69 -22.77 26.08
CA ALA A 487 20.90 -23.18 27.23
C ALA A 487 19.49 -23.63 26.83
N VAL A 488 19.05 -24.75 27.41
CA VAL A 488 17.71 -25.29 27.26
C VAL A 488 17.03 -25.51 28.61
N ALA A 489 15.78 -25.96 28.57
CA ALA A 489 14.94 -26.05 29.75
C ALA A 489 15.49 -26.98 30.84
N GLU A 490 16.25 -28.01 30.44
CA GLU A 490 16.93 -28.96 31.33
C GLU A 490 18.05 -28.29 32.15
N ASN A 491 18.58 -27.16 31.71
CA ASN A 491 19.67 -26.46 32.38
C ASN A 491 19.21 -25.43 33.43
N LYS A 492 17.89 -25.27 33.65
CA LYS A 492 17.31 -24.24 34.53
C LYS A 492 17.92 -24.24 35.93
N THR A 493 18.00 -25.39 36.59
CA THR A 493 18.57 -25.49 37.95
C THR A 493 20.01 -25.00 38.01
N GLN A 494 20.82 -25.35 37.00
CA GLN A 494 22.23 -24.92 36.92
C GLN A 494 22.34 -23.41 36.69
N LEU A 495 21.46 -22.84 35.86
CA LEU A 495 21.42 -21.40 35.60
C LEU A 495 20.97 -20.61 36.83
N PHE A 496 20.01 -21.11 37.61
CA PHE A 496 19.61 -20.47 38.87
C PHE A 496 20.72 -20.51 39.91
N ASP A 497 21.43 -21.63 40.02
CA ASP A 497 22.62 -21.73 40.88
C ASP A 497 23.72 -20.77 40.41
N LEU A 498 23.90 -20.61 39.10
CA LEU A 498 24.86 -19.68 38.52
C LEU A 498 24.47 -18.22 38.82
N LEU A 499 23.19 -17.86 38.66
CA LEU A 499 22.65 -16.54 39.00
C LEU A 499 22.94 -16.18 40.46
N ASN A 500 22.85 -17.16 41.36
CA ASN A 500 23.15 -17.00 42.77
C ASN A 500 24.65 -16.88 43.09
N LYS A 501 25.55 -17.28 42.21
CA LYS A 501 27.01 -17.23 42.43
C LYS A 501 27.69 -16.06 41.71
N THR A 502 27.15 -15.62 40.59
CA THR A 502 27.72 -14.51 39.80
C THR A 502 27.58 -13.18 40.53
N THR A 503 28.64 -12.36 40.47
CA THR A 503 28.70 -11.03 41.10
C THR A 503 29.00 -9.91 40.11
N ASP A 504 29.63 -10.20 38.98
CA ASP A 504 29.83 -9.22 37.91
C ASP A 504 28.51 -8.86 37.24
N ALA A 505 28.26 -7.56 37.04
CA ALA A 505 26.98 -7.07 36.52
C ALA A 505 26.72 -7.47 35.06
N SER A 506 27.76 -7.49 34.21
CA SER A 506 27.63 -7.88 32.80
C SER A 506 27.38 -9.37 32.66
N GLU A 507 28.05 -10.18 33.49
CA GLU A 507 27.85 -11.62 33.56
C GLU A 507 26.47 -11.97 34.13
N LEU A 508 26.00 -11.26 35.17
CA LEU A 508 24.63 -11.43 35.71
C LEU A 508 23.56 -11.21 34.64
N THR A 509 23.73 -10.17 33.82
CA THR A 509 22.81 -9.90 32.71
C THR A 509 22.80 -11.06 31.72
N ALA A 510 23.97 -11.57 31.33
CA ALA A 510 24.07 -12.72 30.43
C ALA A 510 23.41 -13.99 31.00
N VAL A 511 23.52 -14.23 32.31
CA VAL A 511 22.83 -15.34 32.98
C VAL A 511 21.30 -15.16 32.96
N GLN A 512 20.80 -13.95 33.22
CA GLN A 512 19.35 -13.67 33.13
C GLN A 512 18.83 -13.91 31.71
N GLU A 513 19.54 -13.43 30.68
CA GLU A 513 19.17 -13.68 29.28
C GLU A 513 19.20 -15.18 28.94
N ALA A 514 20.16 -15.95 29.49
CA ALA A 514 20.18 -17.39 29.32
C ALA A 514 19.00 -18.11 29.99
N ILE A 515 18.60 -17.66 31.19
CA ILE A 515 17.39 -18.17 31.85
C ILE A 515 16.16 -17.84 30.99
N ILE A 516 16.02 -16.59 30.54
CA ILE A 516 14.92 -16.15 29.67
C ILE A 516 14.86 -17.01 28.39
N ALA A 517 16.00 -17.21 27.72
CA ALA A 517 16.08 -18.06 26.54
C ALA A 517 15.65 -19.51 26.83
N SER A 518 16.01 -20.06 28.00
CA SER A 518 15.66 -21.43 28.41
C SER A 518 14.16 -21.63 28.75
N VAL A 519 13.42 -20.56 29.01
CA VAL A 519 11.97 -20.61 29.31
C VAL A 519 11.10 -20.14 28.15
N LYS A 520 11.67 -19.39 27.20
CA LYS A 520 10.97 -18.84 26.03
C LYS A 520 10.49 -19.96 25.10
N GLY A 521 9.22 -19.88 24.66
CA GLY A 521 8.63 -20.85 23.73
C GLY A 521 7.99 -22.09 24.37
N THR A 522 7.97 -22.20 25.70
CA THR A 522 7.21 -23.24 26.40
C THR A 522 5.71 -22.92 26.40
N ALA A 523 4.86 -23.93 26.19
CA ALA A 523 3.41 -23.73 26.07
C ALA A 523 2.71 -23.41 27.42
N ASP A 524 3.22 -23.97 28.52
CA ASP A 524 2.65 -23.80 29.86
C ASP A 524 3.41 -22.73 30.67
N LYS A 525 3.03 -21.47 30.44
CA LYS A 525 3.63 -20.32 31.13
C LYS A 525 3.36 -20.32 32.64
N ASP A 526 2.21 -20.82 33.07
CA ASP A 526 1.81 -20.83 34.48
C ASP A 526 2.66 -21.81 35.30
N ALA A 527 2.98 -22.98 34.74
CA ALA A 527 3.90 -23.93 35.37
C ALA A 527 5.34 -23.39 35.42
N GLN A 528 5.77 -22.62 34.40
CA GLN A 528 7.08 -21.95 34.44
C GLN A 528 7.14 -20.89 35.53
N ALA A 529 6.09 -20.07 35.64
CA ALA A 529 5.97 -19.09 36.71
C ALA A 529 6.08 -19.76 38.09
N ASP A 530 5.36 -20.88 38.32
CA ASP A 530 5.42 -21.62 39.59
C ASP A 530 6.84 -22.10 39.92
N ALA A 531 7.55 -22.68 38.93
CA ALA A 531 8.92 -23.16 39.13
C ALA A 531 9.90 -22.01 39.46
N ILE A 532 9.78 -20.88 38.77
CA ILE A 532 10.61 -19.69 39.00
C ILE A 532 10.32 -19.10 40.39
N LEU A 533 9.05 -19.01 40.79
CA LEU A 533 8.64 -18.51 42.10
C LEU A 533 9.12 -19.41 43.24
N GLN A 534 9.05 -20.74 43.07
CA GLN A 534 9.58 -21.70 44.04
C GLN A 534 11.09 -21.50 44.22
N GLN A 535 11.84 -21.38 43.13
CA GLN A 535 13.29 -21.17 43.20
C GLN A 535 13.66 -19.81 43.84
N MET A 536 12.89 -18.76 43.52
CA MET A 536 13.05 -17.45 44.14
C MET A 536 12.83 -17.52 45.66
N GLY A 537 11.85 -18.31 46.13
CA GLY A 537 11.61 -18.54 47.57
C GLY A 537 12.81 -19.14 48.31
N ASN A 538 13.55 -20.04 47.64
CA ASN A 538 14.75 -20.69 48.16
C ASN A 538 16.03 -19.83 48.05
N THR A 539 15.94 -18.65 47.44
CA THR A 539 17.08 -17.75 47.21
C THR A 539 17.22 -16.72 48.35
N PRO A 540 18.46 -16.34 48.75
CA PRO A 540 18.70 -15.26 49.72
C PRO A 540 17.96 -13.96 49.37
N ALA A 541 17.47 -13.27 50.40
CA ALA A 541 16.57 -12.13 50.23
C ALA A 541 17.16 -11.00 49.35
N ASP A 542 18.46 -10.76 49.43
CA ASP A 542 19.19 -9.75 48.68
C ASP A 542 19.36 -10.07 47.18
N LYS A 543 19.05 -11.30 46.74
CA LYS A 543 19.13 -11.76 45.35
C LYS A 543 17.78 -12.04 44.69
N ARG A 544 16.70 -12.06 45.49
CA ARG A 544 15.34 -12.34 45.00
C ARG A 544 14.88 -11.41 43.86
N SER A 545 15.30 -10.15 43.89
CA SER A 545 14.95 -9.17 42.84
C SER A 545 15.50 -9.52 41.45
N LEU A 546 16.54 -10.36 41.35
CA LEU A 546 17.10 -10.79 40.06
C LEU A 546 16.11 -11.62 39.23
N PHE A 547 15.09 -12.18 39.87
CA PHE A 547 14.07 -13.02 39.22
C PHE A 547 12.96 -12.21 38.55
N TYR A 548 12.76 -10.93 38.89
CA TYR A 548 11.65 -10.15 38.36
C TYR A 548 11.73 -9.94 36.84
N LYS A 549 12.93 -9.68 36.31
CA LYS A 549 13.15 -9.57 34.85
C LYS A 549 12.81 -10.88 34.14
N VAL A 550 13.14 -12.02 34.76
CA VAL A 550 12.81 -13.35 34.22
C VAL A 550 11.29 -13.55 34.22
N LEU A 551 10.60 -13.25 35.32
CA LEU A 551 9.14 -13.32 35.40
C LEU A 551 8.46 -12.41 34.36
N GLY A 552 8.97 -11.18 34.16
CA GLY A 552 8.44 -10.25 33.15
C GLY A 552 8.61 -10.70 31.71
N SER A 553 9.56 -11.61 31.44
CA SER A 553 9.74 -12.18 30.11
C SER A 553 8.67 -13.22 29.74
N LEU A 554 7.98 -13.81 30.72
CA LEU A 554 6.95 -14.84 30.49
C LEU A 554 5.66 -14.23 29.91
N GLY A 555 5.28 -13.04 30.38
CA GLY A 555 4.07 -12.35 29.93
C GLY A 555 2.76 -12.95 30.44
N ASP A 556 2.79 -13.75 31.52
CA ASP A 556 1.59 -14.36 32.09
C ASP A 556 0.98 -13.53 33.23
N GLN A 557 -0.30 -13.77 33.53
CA GLN A 557 -1.03 -13.04 34.56
C GLN A 557 -0.58 -13.36 35.99
N LYS A 558 -0.07 -14.57 36.25
CA LYS A 558 0.40 -14.98 37.58
C LYS A 558 1.68 -14.22 37.95
N SER A 559 2.64 -14.17 37.04
CA SER A 559 3.86 -13.37 37.15
C SER A 559 3.54 -11.88 37.28
N LEU A 560 2.61 -11.36 36.47
CA LEU A 560 2.19 -9.96 36.56
C LEU A 560 1.64 -9.63 37.95
N LYS A 561 0.72 -10.46 38.46
CA LYS A 561 0.15 -10.31 39.79
C LYS A 561 1.24 -10.32 40.87
N PHE A 562 2.16 -11.28 40.82
CA PHE A 562 3.23 -11.40 41.82
C PHE A 562 4.16 -10.18 41.81
N VAL A 563 4.62 -9.72 40.64
CA VAL A 563 5.49 -8.54 40.53
C VAL A 563 4.76 -7.28 41.00
N SER A 564 3.45 -7.17 40.73
CA SER A 564 2.61 -6.07 41.21
C SER A 564 2.47 -6.06 42.74
N GLU A 565 2.26 -7.22 43.36
CA GLU A 565 2.20 -7.38 44.83
C GLU A 565 3.55 -7.10 45.49
N ALA A 566 4.66 -7.48 44.84
CA ALA A 566 6.01 -7.15 45.28
C ALA A 566 6.25 -5.64 45.29
N TYR A 567 5.74 -4.90 44.31
CA TYR A 567 5.75 -3.43 44.36
C TYR A 567 4.91 -2.89 45.53
N ALA A 568 3.71 -3.42 45.75
CA ALA A 568 2.80 -2.92 46.78
C ALA A 568 3.34 -3.11 48.21
N SER A 569 4.04 -4.22 48.48
CA SER A 569 4.47 -4.62 49.83
C SER A 569 5.98 -4.52 50.10
N GLY A 570 6.80 -4.35 49.06
CA GLY A 570 8.27 -4.40 49.17
C GLY A 570 8.93 -3.12 49.69
N ASP A 571 10.23 -3.24 49.98
CA ASP A 571 11.12 -2.11 50.23
C ASP A 571 11.50 -1.36 48.94
N ASP A 572 12.26 -0.27 49.05
CA ASP A 572 12.58 0.57 47.89
C ASP A 572 13.40 -0.15 46.81
N ARG A 573 14.25 -1.10 47.21
CA ARG A 573 15.03 -1.93 46.27
C ARG A 573 14.12 -2.87 45.50
N THR A 574 13.18 -3.52 46.19
CA THR A 574 12.18 -4.42 45.61
C THR A 574 11.25 -3.67 44.67
N LYS A 575 10.74 -2.50 45.10
CA LYS A 575 9.89 -1.63 44.29
C LYS A 575 10.56 -1.19 42.99
N ARG A 576 11.84 -0.78 43.06
CA ARG A 576 12.61 -0.37 41.89
C ARG A 576 12.75 -1.51 40.87
N ALA A 577 13.12 -2.70 41.34
CA ALA A 577 13.27 -3.88 40.48
C ALA A 577 11.92 -4.35 39.89
N ALA A 578 10.82 -4.21 40.65
CA ALA A 578 9.48 -4.53 40.17
C ALA A 578 9.06 -3.58 39.03
N ILE A 579 9.28 -2.26 39.19
CA ILE A 579 8.99 -1.29 38.11
C ILE A 579 9.84 -1.59 36.87
N GLU A 580 11.13 -1.90 37.03
CA GLU A 580 12.00 -2.25 35.91
C GLU A 580 11.47 -3.47 35.14
N ALA A 581 11.08 -4.53 35.83
CA ALA A 581 10.50 -5.72 35.22
C ALA A 581 9.16 -5.43 34.51
N LEU A 582 8.27 -4.64 35.13
CA LEU A 582 7.01 -4.22 34.51
C LEU A 582 7.25 -3.36 33.27
N SER A 583 8.32 -2.57 33.25
CA SER A 583 8.70 -1.69 32.13
C SER A 583 9.27 -2.46 30.94
N SER A 584 9.90 -3.61 31.19
CA SER A 584 10.46 -4.50 30.17
C SER A 584 9.58 -5.72 29.91
N TRP A 585 8.28 -5.63 30.21
CA TRP A 585 7.35 -6.73 30.01
C TRP A 585 7.29 -7.14 28.54
N THR A 586 7.09 -8.43 28.30
CA THR A 586 7.14 -9.00 26.94
C THR A 586 6.00 -8.51 26.02
N ASP A 587 4.92 -8.00 26.62
CA ASP A 587 3.75 -7.46 25.94
C ASP A 587 3.13 -6.28 26.72
N ALA A 588 1.99 -5.79 26.23
CA ALA A 588 1.33 -4.61 26.76
C ALA A 588 0.53 -4.85 28.07
N SER A 589 0.51 -6.06 28.63
CA SER A 589 -0.35 -6.40 29.77
C SER A 589 0.02 -5.66 31.07
N SER A 590 1.28 -5.26 31.24
CA SER A 590 1.74 -4.50 32.42
C SER A 590 1.44 -3.00 32.36
N ILE A 591 1.00 -2.46 31.21
CA ILE A 591 0.71 -1.02 31.03
C ILE A 591 -0.27 -0.49 32.08
N ASN A 592 -1.33 -1.25 32.35
CA ASN A 592 -2.35 -0.87 33.35
C ASN A 592 -1.77 -0.79 34.76
N GLU A 593 -0.79 -1.64 35.07
CA GLU A 593 -0.14 -1.64 36.37
C GLU A 593 0.82 -0.46 36.50
N LEU A 594 1.62 -0.18 35.46
CA LEU A 594 2.54 0.97 35.45
C LEU A 594 1.80 2.30 35.61
N ILE A 595 0.66 2.49 34.92
CA ILE A 595 -0.12 3.73 35.07
C ILE A 595 -0.79 3.80 36.45
N ARG A 596 -1.24 2.67 37.02
CA ARG A 596 -1.75 2.61 38.39
C ARG A 596 -0.69 3.03 39.40
N ILE A 597 0.52 2.50 39.27
CA ILE A 597 1.68 2.86 40.10
C ILE A 597 1.95 4.36 39.97
N ALA A 598 2.01 4.88 38.74
CA ALA A 598 2.28 6.28 38.48
C ALA A 598 1.18 7.22 39.03
N ARG A 599 -0.09 6.78 39.07
CA ARG A 599 -1.19 7.54 39.69
C ARG A 599 -1.18 7.54 41.23
N THR A 600 -0.60 6.51 41.85
CA THR A 600 -0.75 6.25 43.30
C THR A 600 0.51 6.50 44.12
N THR A 601 1.68 6.46 43.50
CA THR A 601 2.96 6.61 44.20
C THR A 601 3.22 8.05 44.63
N ALA A 602 3.69 8.24 45.86
CA ALA A 602 4.16 9.53 46.37
C ALA A 602 5.67 9.73 46.13
N ASN A 603 6.40 8.70 45.68
CA ASN A 603 7.84 8.77 45.44
C ASN A 603 8.12 9.27 44.01
N PRO A 604 8.82 10.41 43.83
CA PRO A 604 9.06 10.99 42.51
C PRO A 604 9.95 10.11 41.62
N ASP A 605 10.88 9.33 42.17
CA ASP A 605 11.70 8.41 41.39
C ASP A 605 10.86 7.28 40.81
N PHE A 606 9.96 6.71 41.61
CA PHE A 606 9.06 5.64 41.17
C PHE A 606 8.05 6.14 40.15
N LEU A 607 7.55 7.37 40.31
CA LEU A 607 6.73 8.03 39.29
C LEU A 607 7.50 8.15 37.97
N ASN A 608 8.73 8.66 38.01
CA ASN A 608 9.57 8.83 36.81
C ASN A 608 9.85 7.49 36.11
N GLN A 609 10.20 6.45 36.87
CA GLN A 609 10.46 5.12 36.32
C GLN A 609 9.19 4.51 35.72
N ALA A 610 8.05 4.59 36.41
CA ALA A 610 6.79 4.04 35.95
C ALA A 610 6.31 4.72 34.66
N ILE A 611 6.40 6.06 34.57
CA ILE A 611 6.08 6.80 33.34
C ILE A 611 7.02 6.42 32.20
N THR A 612 8.33 6.30 32.47
CA THR A 612 9.32 5.93 31.44
C THR A 612 9.04 4.54 30.87
N GLY A 613 8.77 3.57 31.75
CA GLY A 613 8.38 2.21 31.35
C GLY A 613 7.06 2.18 30.60
N TYR A 614 6.05 2.91 31.08
CA TYR A 614 4.76 3.03 30.43
C TYR A 614 4.90 3.54 28.99
N LEU A 615 5.64 4.63 28.78
CA LEU A 615 5.89 5.18 27.45
C LEU A 615 6.71 4.25 26.55
N ALA A 616 7.67 3.50 27.11
CA ALA A 616 8.40 2.48 26.36
C ALA A 616 7.46 1.41 25.81
N LEU A 617 6.55 0.88 26.63
CA LEU A 617 5.57 -0.11 26.18
C LEU A 617 4.57 0.46 25.18
N VAL A 618 4.10 1.69 25.37
CA VAL A 618 3.21 2.37 24.41
C VAL A 618 3.88 2.52 23.04
N ARG A 619 5.19 2.85 23.00
CA ARG A 619 5.95 2.95 21.75
C ARG A 619 6.16 1.61 21.06
N ASN A 620 6.49 0.58 21.84
CA ASN A 620 6.88 -0.73 21.33
C ASN A 620 5.67 -1.63 20.99
N THR A 621 4.49 -1.29 21.47
CA THR A 621 3.24 -2.01 21.17
C THR A 621 2.57 -1.42 19.92
N ASP A 622 2.01 -2.30 19.09
CA ASP A 622 1.22 -1.91 17.92
C ASP A 622 -0.22 -1.51 18.31
N TYR A 623 -0.37 -0.32 18.88
CA TYR A 623 -1.68 0.27 19.12
C TYR A 623 -2.18 1.08 17.94
N PRO A 624 -3.49 1.03 17.63
CA PRO A 624 -4.13 2.00 16.75
C PRO A 624 -3.88 3.43 17.20
N ALA A 625 -3.90 4.34 16.24
CA ALA A 625 -3.69 5.77 16.39
C ALA A 625 -4.43 6.38 17.60
N GLU A 626 -5.74 6.18 17.66
CA GLU A 626 -6.62 6.73 18.69
C GLU A 626 -6.31 6.11 20.07
N GLN A 627 -6.15 4.78 20.15
CA GLN A 627 -5.79 4.13 21.42
C GLN A 627 -4.42 4.60 21.93
N ARG A 628 -3.45 4.77 21.04
CA ARG A 628 -2.12 5.29 21.39
C ARG A 628 -2.24 6.70 21.98
N LEU A 629 -3.03 7.57 21.36
CA LEU A 629 -3.27 8.92 21.90
C LEU A 629 -3.92 8.90 23.28
N LEU A 630 -4.92 8.04 23.51
CA LEU A 630 -5.59 7.91 24.81
C LEU A 630 -4.59 7.51 25.91
N LEU A 631 -3.70 6.55 25.62
CA LEU A 631 -2.64 6.14 26.54
C LEU A 631 -1.64 7.29 26.82
N LEU A 632 -1.25 8.05 25.80
CA LEU A 632 -0.36 9.21 25.97
C LEU A 632 -1.03 10.33 26.78
N ARG A 633 -2.34 10.56 26.59
CA ARG A 633 -3.12 11.51 27.40
C ARG A 633 -3.21 11.08 28.86
N ASN A 634 -3.31 9.78 29.13
CA ASN A 634 -3.24 9.24 30.49
C ASN A 634 -1.90 9.55 31.17
N ALA A 635 -0.79 9.40 30.43
CA ALA A 635 0.53 9.79 30.92
C ALA A 635 0.64 11.31 31.13
N MET A 636 0.07 12.12 30.23
CA MET A 636 0.09 13.58 30.33
C MET A 636 -0.63 14.08 31.59
N ALA A 637 -1.77 13.48 31.93
CA ALA A 637 -2.56 13.86 33.10
C ALA A 637 -1.83 13.65 34.44
N ILE A 638 -0.83 12.77 34.48
CA ILE A 638 -0.05 12.45 35.68
C ILE A 638 1.36 13.03 35.69
N ALA A 639 1.89 13.42 34.53
CA ALA A 639 3.22 14.01 34.41
C ALA A 639 3.37 15.26 35.30
N LYS A 640 4.51 15.37 35.99
CA LYS A 640 4.79 16.45 36.95
C LYS A 640 5.89 17.40 36.50
N THR A 641 6.68 17.01 35.50
CA THR A 641 7.84 17.77 35.03
C THR A 641 7.73 18.09 33.54
N PRO A 642 8.28 19.24 33.09
CA PRO A 642 8.32 19.58 31.66
C PRO A 642 9.01 18.52 30.80
N VAL A 643 10.05 17.87 31.31
CA VAL A 643 10.78 16.80 30.58
C VAL A 643 9.86 15.63 30.24
N GLN A 644 9.03 15.21 31.20
CA GLN A 644 8.04 14.15 30.95
C GLN A 644 7.01 14.60 29.90
N GLN A 645 6.48 15.80 30.06
CA GLN A 645 5.45 16.35 29.16
C GLN A 645 5.98 16.51 27.72
N GLN A 646 7.21 16.99 27.56
CA GLN A 646 7.89 17.09 26.26
C GLN A 646 8.07 15.72 25.61
N GLN A 647 8.47 14.69 26.38
CA GLN A 647 8.61 13.34 25.86
C GLN A 647 7.26 12.76 25.40
N ILE A 648 6.17 13.02 26.14
CA ILE A 648 4.81 12.60 25.76
C ILE A 648 4.35 13.30 24.47
N LEU A 649 4.63 14.61 24.34
CA LEU A 649 4.34 15.36 23.10
C LEU A 649 5.12 14.82 21.91
N LYS A 650 6.40 14.49 22.10
CA LYS A 650 7.21 13.83 21.07
C LYS A 650 6.64 12.46 20.68
N ASP A 651 6.22 11.66 21.64
CA ASP A 651 5.63 10.34 21.38
C ASP A 651 4.23 10.45 20.74
N THR A 652 3.53 11.58 20.90
CA THR A 652 2.25 11.90 20.25
C THR A 652 2.36 11.92 18.73
N GLU A 653 3.54 12.19 18.17
CA GLU A 653 3.82 12.11 16.73
C GLU A 653 3.49 10.73 16.13
N GLN A 654 3.54 9.67 16.95
CA GLN A 654 3.24 8.31 16.51
C GLN A 654 1.75 8.01 16.42
N ALA A 655 0.88 8.79 17.09
CA ALA A 655 -0.56 8.58 17.07
C ALA A 655 -1.20 9.02 15.74
N LYS A 656 -0.57 9.91 14.96
CA LYS A 656 -0.93 10.23 13.55
C LYS A 656 -2.43 10.43 13.25
N CYS A 657 -3.21 11.01 14.17
CA CYS A 657 -4.64 11.26 14.00
C CYS A 657 -5.00 12.72 14.28
N PHE A 658 -6.21 13.14 13.86
CA PHE A 658 -6.70 14.51 14.06
C PHE A 658 -6.66 14.93 15.54
N ASN A 659 -7.16 14.08 16.44
CA ASN A 659 -7.17 14.36 17.88
C ASN A 659 -5.75 14.55 18.45
N ALA A 660 -4.72 13.95 17.84
CA ALA A 660 -3.34 14.10 18.27
C ALA A 660 -2.80 15.50 17.91
N ILE A 661 -3.17 16.03 16.73
CA ILE A 661 -2.85 17.41 16.33
C ILE A 661 -3.51 18.40 17.30
N VAL A 662 -4.80 18.21 17.58
CA VAL A 662 -5.54 19.09 18.49
C VAL A 662 -4.98 19.00 19.91
N PHE A 663 -4.66 17.80 20.40
CA PHE A 663 -4.04 17.60 21.70
C PHE A 663 -2.70 18.33 21.82
N ALA A 664 -1.77 18.13 20.89
CA ALA A 664 -0.49 18.82 20.89
C ALA A 664 -0.66 20.34 20.79
N GLY A 665 -1.64 20.79 19.99
CA GLY A 665 -2.00 22.19 19.80
C GLY A 665 -2.35 22.96 21.08
N GLN A 666 -2.87 22.26 22.10
CA GLN A 666 -3.21 22.86 23.41
C GLN A 666 -1.97 23.40 24.16
N TYR A 667 -0.77 22.94 23.80
CA TYR A 667 0.49 23.28 24.49
C TYR A 667 1.38 24.25 23.70
N LEU A 668 0.89 24.82 22.58
CA LEU A 668 1.65 25.78 21.78
C LEU A 668 1.92 27.10 22.51
N ASP A 669 1.08 27.44 23.48
CA ASP A 669 1.19 28.68 24.26
C ASP A 669 1.99 28.48 25.57
N ASP A 670 2.43 27.25 25.89
CA ASP A 670 3.26 26.94 27.07
C ASP A 670 4.75 27.03 26.72
N ALA A 671 5.47 28.01 27.26
CA ALA A 671 6.87 28.26 26.92
C ALA A 671 7.81 27.05 27.14
N ALA A 672 7.54 26.18 28.11
CA ALA A 672 8.37 25.02 28.38
C ALA A 672 8.08 23.87 27.40
N LEU A 673 6.85 23.78 26.87
CA LEU A 673 6.40 22.67 26.02
C LEU A 673 6.27 23.05 24.54
N GLN A 674 6.32 24.35 24.24
CA GLN A 674 5.99 24.96 22.95
C GLN A 674 6.69 24.31 21.77
N GLN A 675 8.00 24.05 21.85
CA GLN A 675 8.73 23.45 20.72
C GLN A 675 8.39 21.98 20.50
N ALA A 676 8.17 21.20 21.56
CA ALA A 676 7.73 19.81 21.42
C ALA A 676 6.31 19.74 20.82
N ALA A 677 5.41 20.62 21.27
CA ALA A 677 4.08 20.78 20.71
C ALA A 677 4.09 21.21 19.24
N ALA A 678 4.91 22.22 18.89
CA ALA A 678 5.06 22.72 17.53
C ALA A 678 5.56 21.63 16.56
N ASN A 679 6.57 20.87 16.98
CA ASN A 679 7.07 19.74 16.19
C ASN A 679 6.00 18.65 16.02
N ALA A 680 5.26 18.31 17.08
CA ALA A 680 4.20 17.32 16.99
C ALA A 680 3.07 17.76 16.05
N VAL A 681 2.57 18.99 16.18
CA VAL A 681 1.54 19.55 15.28
C VAL A 681 2.01 19.53 13.84
N MET A 682 3.24 20.00 13.56
CA MET A 682 3.80 20.02 12.21
C MET A 682 3.96 18.60 11.65
N ASN A 683 4.68 17.72 12.36
CA ASN A 683 5.04 16.39 11.86
C ASN A 683 3.80 15.54 11.58
N ILE A 684 2.80 15.59 12.48
CA ILE A 684 1.55 14.84 12.28
C ILE A 684 0.80 15.41 11.08
N THR A 685 0.63 16.74 11.01
CA THR A 685 -0.15 17.37 9.95
C THR A 685 0.48 17.17 8.57
N MET A 686 1.79 17.37 8.45
CA MET A 686 2.52 17.26 7.18
C MET A 686 2.65 15.82 6.68
N ALA A 687 2.53 14.81 7.56
CA ALA A 687 2.53 13.40 7.19
C ALA A 687 1.18 12.91 6.64
N GLY A 688 0.10 13.68 6.81
CA GLY A 688 -1.26 13.31 6.41
C GLY A 688 -1.98 14.40 5.62
N THR A 689 -3.28 14.16 5.39
CA THR A 689 -4.17 15.13 4.72
C THR A 689 -5.25 15.56 5.70
N TYR A 690 -5.09 16.75 6.25
CA TYR A 690 -6.01 17.36 7.21
C TYR A 690 -6.42 18.73 6.70
N ASN A 691 -7.70 19.05 6.82
CA ASN A 691 -8.28 20.30 6.36
C ASN A 691 -9.12 20.94 7.48
N GLY A 692 -9.40 22.22 7.31
CA GLY A 692 -10.36 22.97 8.12
C GLY A 692 -9.71 23.99 9.04
N ASP A 693 -10.55 24.89 9.56
CA ASP A 693 -10.12 26.08 10.30
C ASP A 693 -9.31 25.74 11.56
N ILE A 694 -9.59 24.60 12.20
CA ILE A 694 -8.82 24.12 13.35
C ILE A 694 -7.37 23.87 12.96
N ILE A 695 -7.13 23.17 11.84
CA ILE A 695 -5.78 22.86 11.38
C ILE A 695 -5.06 24.11 10.91
N ILE A 696 -5.75 24.99 10.18
CA ILE A 696 -5.22 26.28 9.74
C ILE A 696 -4.77 27.11 10.96
N GLY A 697 -5.62 27.20 11.99
CA GLY A 697 -5.31 27.92 13.22
C GLY A 697 -4.09 27.35 13.94
N LEU A 698 -4.02 26.03 14.09
CA LEU A 698 -2.90 25.35 14.75
C LEU A 698 -1.59 25.50 13.97
N LEU A 699 -1.60 25.33 12.64
CA LEU A 699 -0.41 25.52 11.81
C LEU A 699 0.07 26.97 11.83
N ASN A 700 -0.83 27.97 11.79
CA ASN A 700 -0.45 29.37 11.91
C ASN A 700 0.23 29.67 13.26
N LYS A 701 -0.29 29.13 14.36
CA LYS A 701 0.38 29.22 15.67
C LYS A 701 1.75 28.54 15.64
N THR A 702 1.83 27.33 15.09
CA THR A 702 3.09 26.59 14.94
C THR A 702 4.12 27.37 14.12
N ILE A 703 3.73 27.98 12.99
CA ILE A 703 4.59 28.85 12.17
C ILE A 703 5.17 30.02 12.99
N ALA A 704 4.35 30.62 13.86
CA ALA A 704 4.79 31.75 14.67
C ALA A 704 5.87 31.34 15.68
N VAL A 705 5.77 30.13 16.25
CA VAL A 705 6.60 29.73 17.40
C VAL A 705 7.74 28.76 17.07
N ILE A 706 7.67 28.00 15.97
CA ILE A 706 8.69 26.98 15.67
C ILE A 706 10.06 27.62 15.39
N THR A 707 11.10 27.01 15.97
CA THR A 707 12.51 27.44 15.88
C THR A 707 13.43 26.27 15.53
N GLY A 708 14.66 26.54 15.10
CA GLY A 708 15.64 25.53 14.69
C GLY A 708 16.31 25.85 13.34
N GLY A 709 17.35 25.08 12.98
CA GLY A 709 18.12 25.30 11.74
C GLY A 709 17.28 25.26 10.46
N ASP A 710 16.22 24.45 10.45
CA ASP A 710 15.33 24.25 9.30
C ASP A 710 14.00 25.01 9.41
N ALA A 711 13.81 25.82 10.47
CA ALA A 711 12.52 26.44 10.77
C ALA A 711 12.00 27.34 9.64
N GLY A 712 12.89 27.98 8.87
CA GLY A 712 12.50 28.77 7.70
C GLY A 712 11.78 27.93 6.64
N TYR A 713 12.36 26.78 6.28
CA TYR A 713 11.78 25.85 5.30
C TYR A 713 10.48 25.23 5.82
N GLN A 714 10.46 24.83 7.09
CA GLN A 714 9.27 24.26 7.75
C GLN A 714 8.10 25.25 7.75
N LYS A 715 8.36 26.53 8.01
CA LYS A 715 7.34 27.60 7.96
C LYS A 715 6.76 27.76 6.57
N GLU A 716 7.58 27.77 5.52
CA GLU A 716 7.11 27.83 4.14
C GLU A 716 6.30 26.59 3.76
N GLY A 717 6.74 25.39 4.14
CA GLY A 717 5.99 24.15 3.92
C GLY A 717 4.60 24.18 4.54
N MET A 718 4.47 24.65 5.78
CA MET A 718 3.18 24.82 6.45
C MET A 718 2.32 25.92 5.81
N ARG A 719 2.90 27.05 5.39
CA ARG A 719 2.18 28.12 4.68
C ARG A 719 1.60 27.61 3.36
N LYS A 720 2.38 26.84 2.61
CA LYS A 720 1.94 26.19 1.38
C LYS A 720 0.81 25.21 1.65
N TYR A 721 0.97 24.34 2.64
CA TYR A 721 -0.06 23.39 3.04
C TYR A 721 -1.38 24.10 3.39
N ILE A 722 -1.32 25.21 4.15
CA ILE A 722 -2.50 26.05 4.44
C ILE A 722 -3.10 26.64 3.16
N SER A 723 -2.28 27.14 2.24
CA SER A 723 -2.77 27.78 1.01
C SER A 723 -3.46 26.82 0.03
N GLU A 724 -3.13 25.54 0.10
CA GLU A 724 -3.72 24.47 -0.73
C GLU A 724 -5.02 23.90 -0.11
N MET A 725 -5.37 24.27 1.13
CA MET A 725 -6.60 23.82 1.78
C MET A 725 -7.85 24.42 1.14
N LYS A 726 -8.87 23.59 0.95
CA LYS A 726 -10.20 24.03 0.53
C LYS A 726 -10.97 24.62 1.72
N ALA A 727 -11.49 25.84 1.54
CA ALA A 727 -12.33 26.50 2.54
C ALA A 727 -13.62 25.69 2.79
N GLY A 728 -14.02 25.58 4.06
CA GLY A 728 -15.26 24.90 4.47
C GLY A 728 -15.18 23.36 4.57
N GLU A 729 -14.02 22.76 4.32
CA GLU A 729 -13.81 21.32 4.50
C GLU A 729 -13.05 21.05 5.80
N GLY A 730 -13.56 20.19 6.69
CA GLY A 730 -12.83 19.76 7.89
C GLY A 730 -13.72 19.54 9.12
N PHE A 731 -13.07 19.18 10.23
CA PHE A 731 -13.75 19.02 11.51
C PHE A 731 -14.03 20.39 12.14
N VAL A 732 -15.26 20.56 12.63
CA VAL A 732 -15.68 21.67 13.49
C VAL A 732 -15.93 21.17 14.90
N GLN A 733 -15.60 22.00 15.89
CA GLN A 733 -15.85 21.70 17.28
C GLN A 733 -17.33 21.94 17.62
N VAL A 734 -18.04 20.89 18.07
CA VAL A 734 -19.46 20.96 18.44
C VAL A 734 -19.64 21.33 19.90
N PHE A 735 -18.74 20.87 20.78
CA PHE A 735 -18.75 21.22 22.19
C PHE A 735 -17.54 22.10 22.52
N ASN A 736 -17.82 23.31 23.03
CA ASN A 736 -16.82 24.36 23.27
C ASN A 736 -16.01 24.18 24.57
N GLY A 737 -16.32 23.17 25.38
CA GLY A 737 -15.64 22.90 26.66
C GLY A 737 -16.02 23.87 27.80
N LYS A 738 -16.99 24.76 27.61
CA LYS A 738 -17.34 25.83 28.56
C LYS A 738 -18.79 25.83 28.99
N ASP A 739 -19.71 25.66 28.04
CA ASP A 739 -21.15 25.74 28.27
C ASP A 739 -21.93 24.89 27.24
N LEU A 740 -23.26 24.96 27.31
CA LEU A 740 -24.16 24.22 26.40
C LEU A 740 -24.44 24.95 25.08
N SER A 741 -23.65 25.96 24.69
CA SER A 741 -23.82 26.60 23.38
C SER A 741 -23.67 25.58 22.26
N GLY A 742 -24.62 25.58 21.32
CA GLY A 742 -24.72 24.55 20.27
C GLY A 742 -25.55 23.32 20.67
N TRP A 743 -26.00 23.25 21.93
CA TRP A 743 -26.83 22.18 22.47
C TRP A 743 -28.15 22.71 23.02
N LYS A 744 -29.17 21.84 23.07
CA LYS A 744 -30.52 22.10 23.54
C LYS A 744 -31.13 20.83 24.15
N GLY A 745 -32.19 20.97 24.94
CA GLY A 745 -32.94 19.82 25.46
C GLY A 745 -33.70 19.09 24.35
N LEU A 746 -33.85 17.77 24.48
CA LEU A 746 -34.62 16.97 23.52
C LEU A 746 -36.14 17.23 23.65
N VAL A 747 -36.79 17.60 22.53
CA VAL A 747 -38.26 17.72 22.42
C VAL A 747 -38.83 16.59 21.55
N GLY A 748 -39.30 15.52 22.19
CA GLY A 748 -39.96 14.39 21.51
C GLY A 748 -39.06 13.64 20.52
N ASP A 749 -39.61 12.60 19.89
CA ASP A 749 -38.96 11.94 18.75
C ASP A 749 -39.10 12.79 17.46
N PRO A 750 -38.26 12.57 16.43
CA PRO A 750 -38.29 13.37 15.20
C PRO A 750 -39.64 13.38 14.48
N ILE A 751 -40.41 12.27 14.51
CA ILE A 751 -41.72 12.18 13.84
C ILE A 751 -42.70 13.11 14.54
N LYS A 752 -42.85 12.98 15.86
CA LYS A 752 -43.74 13.86 16.64
C LYS A 752 -43.31 15.33 16.53
N ARG A 753 -42.01 15.60 16.61
CA ARG A 753 -41.45 16.96 16.49
C ARG A 753 -41.78 17.59 15.14
N SER A 754 -41.76 16.82 14.04
CA SER A 754 -42.10 17.32 12.70
C SER A 754 -43.58 17.69 12.51
N GLN A 755 -44.47 17.21 13.39
CA GLN A 755 -45.90 17.46 13.35
C GLN A 755 -46.34 18.66 14.22
N MET A 756 -45.43 19.20 15.04
CA MET A 756 -45.72 20.36 15.89
C MET A 756 -45.72 21.63 15.06
N ASP A 757 -46.67 22.53 15.34
CA ASP A 757 -46.56 23.91 14.89
C ASP A 757 -45.42 24.65 15.62
N GLU A 758 -45.01 25.78 15.04
CA GLU A 758 -43.87 26.56 15.51
C GLU A 758 -43.99 27.02 16.97
N LYS A 759 -45.21 27.38 17.40
CA LYS A 759 -45.45 27.86 18.77
C LYS A 759 -45.37 26.72 19.77
N THR A 760 -46.04 25.61 19.48
CA THR A 760 -46.02 24.42 20.32
C THR A 760 -44.61 23.88 20.50
N LEU A 761 -43.81 23.88 19.43
CA LEU A 761 -42.41 23.46 19.49
C LEU A 761 -41.55 24.42 20.34
N ALA A 762 -41.73 25.73 20.21
CA ALA A 762 -41.00 26.73 20.99
C ALA A 762 -41.27 26.63 22.50
N ASP A 763 -42.54 26.45 22.89
CA ASP A 763 -42.95 26.28 24.30
C ASP A 763 -42.35 24.99 24.88
N ALA A 764 -42.40 23.88 24.13
CA ALA A 764 -41.82 22.61 24.54
C ALA A 764 -40.28 22.68 24.63
N GLN A 765 -39.62 23.41 23.72
CA GLN A 765 -38.17 23.60 23.74
C GLN A 765 -37.70 24.37 24.98
N THR A 766 -38.43 25.41 25.38
CA THR A 766 -38.12 26.18 26.60
C THR A 766 -38.09 25.28 27.85
N LYS A 767 -39.04 24.36 27.96
CA LYS A 767 -39.11 23.38 29.06
C LYS A 767 -37.95 22.38 28.98
N ALA A 768 -37.68 21.83 27.80
CA ALA A 768 -36.60 20.86 27.60
C ALA A 768 -35.22 21.47 27.90
N ASP A 769 -34.99 22.74 27.51
CA ASP A 769 -33.74 23.44 27.79
C ASP A 769 -33.53 23.72 29.28
N ALA A 770 -34.60 23.98 30.04
CA ALA A 770 -34.52 24.11 31.49
C ALA A 770 -34.09 22.79 32.15
N GLU A 771 -34.73 21.68 31.77
CA GLU A 771 -34.38 20.34 32.25
C GLU A 771 -32.93 19.96 31.89
N ALA A 772 -32.51 20.23 30.65
CA ALA A 772 -31.15 19.94 30.20
C ALA A 772 -30.07 20.67 31.02
N ARG A 773 -30.33 21.93 31.44
CA ARG A 773 -29.39 22.68 32.30
C ARG A 773 -29.28 22.09 33.71
N GLU A 774 -30.26 21.33 34.18
CA GLU A 774 -30.21 20.64 35.47
C GLU A 774 -29.44 19.32 35.38
N SER A 775 -29.67 18.54 34.32
CA SER A 775 -29.12 17.20 34.13
C SER A 775 -27.75 17.13 33.45
N TRP A 776 -27.41 18.11 32.62
CA TRP A 776 -26.13 18.18 31.90
C TRP A 776 -25.28 19.33 32.42
N LYS A 777 -24.04 19.03 32.80
CA LYS A 777 -23.10 19.97 33.40
C LYS A 777 -21.77 19.95 32.65
N VAL A 778 -21.10 21.11 32.61
CA VAL A 778 -19.71 21.20 32.16
C VAL A 778 -18.81 21.15 33.39
N ILE A 779 -17.98 20.11 33.50
CA ILE A 779 -17.08 19.88 34.64
C ILE A 779 -15.69 19.63 34.07
N ASN A 780 -14.69 20.44 34.46
CA ASN A 780 -13.31 20.33 33.98
C ASN A 780 -13.15 20.34 32.44
N GLY A 781 -14.04 21.07 31.74
CA GLY A 781 -14.05 21.09 30.28
C GLY A 781 -14.70 19.86 29.63
N GLU A 782 -15.34 18.99 30.41
CA GLU A 782 -16.05 17.79 29.97
C GLU A 782 -17.56 18.03 30.07
N LEU A 783 -18.32 17.56 29.08
CA LEU A 783 -19.78 17.57 29.11
C LEU A 783 -20.26 16.29 29.82
N GLN A 784 -20.83 16.44 31.01
CA GLN A 784 -21.20 15.33 31.89
C GLN A 784 -22.70 15.26 32.15
N PHE A 785 -23.28 14.08 31.93
CA PHE A 785 -24.63 13.75 32.35
C PHE A 785 -24.64 13.28 33.82
N GLN A 786 -25.54 13.85 34.64
CA GLN A 786 -25.59 13.64 36.09
C GLN A 786 -26.52 12.49 36.53
N SER A 787 -26.78 11.48 35.67
CA SER A 787 -27.62 10.29 35.92
C SER A 787 -29.15 10.46 35.96
N HIS A 788 -29.70 11.67 35.76
CA HIS A 788 -31.14 11.91 35.70
C HIS A 788 -31.50 12.94 34.63
N GLY A 789 -32.70 12.89 34.06
CA GLY A 789 -33.18 13.82 33.03
C GLY A 789 -33.18 13.19 31.63
N ASN A 790 -33.29 14.03 30.60
CA ASN A 790 -33.45 13.60 29.21
C ASN A 790 -32.19 13.82 28.34
N ASN A 791 -32.20 13.27 27.12
CA ASN A 791 -31.11 13.40 26.15
C ASN A 791 -30.79 14.86 25.85
N LEU A 792 -29.51 15.12 25.53
CA LEU A 792 -29.06 16.41 25.04
C LEU A 792 -28.91 16.37 23.52
N ALA A 793 -29.53 17.31 22.82
CA ALA A 793 -29.54 17.37 21.38
C ALA A 793 -28.70 18.54 20.85
N THR A 794 -28.07 18.34 19.70
CA THR A 794 -27.45 19.44 18.95
C THR A 794 -28.52 20.42 18.44
N VAL A 795 -28.22 21.71 18.45
CA VAL A 795 -29.10 22.75 17.86
C VAL A 795 -29.14 22.59 16.34
N LYS A 796 -27.97 22.35 15.73
CA LYS A 796 -27.80 22.10 14.30
C LYS A 796 -28.23 20.68 13.94
N LYS A 797 -28.91 20.53 12.80
CA LYS A 797 -29.19 19.24 12.18
C LYS A 797 -28.03 18.82 11.28
N TYR A 798 -27.74 17.53 11.23
CA TYR A 798 -26.65 16.97 10.43
C TYR A 798 -27.19 15.92 9.45
N GLY A 799 -26.73 16.03 8.20
CA GLY A 799 -26.94 15.05 7.15
C GLY A 799 -25.86 13.97 7.16
N ASP A 800 -25.10 13.83 6.07
CA ASP A 800 -23.93 12.95 6.03
C ASP A 800 -22.77 13.59 6.82
N PHE A 801 -22.13 12.82 7.70
CA PHE A 801 -21.05 13.34 8.53
C PHE A 801 -20.07 12.26 8.99
N GLU A 802 -18.91 12.74 9.38
CA GLU A 802 -17.92 12.03 10.17
C GLU A 802 -17.83 12.72 11.54
N MET A 803 -17.95 11.95 12.62
CA MET A 803 -17.91 12.45 13.99
C MET A 803 -16.76 11.80 14.75
N LEU A 804 -15.99 12.62 15.46
CA LEU A 804 -15.01 12.20 16.46
C LEU A 804 -15.54 12.60 17.83
N VAL A 805 -15.48 11.69 18.79
CA VAL A 805 -15.93 11.95 20.16
C VAL A 805 -15.19 11.08 21.14
N ASP A 806 -14.62 11.72 22.16
CA ASP A 806 -14.13 11.02 23.34
C ASP A 806 -15.28 10.87 24.35
N TRP A 807 -15.43 9.67 24.92
CA TRP A 807 -16.43 9.38 25.93
C TRP A 807 -15.87 8.46 27.03
N LYS A 808 -16.47 8.51 28.23
CA LYS A 808 -16.27 7.50 29.28
C LYS A 808 -17.53 7.35 30.11
N ILE A 809 -17.81 6.13 30.53
CA ILE A 809 -18.76 5.88 31.62
C ILE A 809 -18.03 6.13 32.93
N ILE A 810 -18.65 6.92 33.81
CA ILE A 810 -18.14 7.16 35.16
C ILE A 810 -18.64 6.01 36.03
N ASP A 811 -17.74 5.33 36.72
CA ASP A 811 -18.09 4.15 37.52
C ASP A 811 -18.82 4.54 38.82
N ASP A 812 -20.14 4.44 38.81
CA ASP A 812 -21.00 4.64 39.98
C ASP A 812 -21.12 3.38 40.88
N LYS A 813 -20.34 2.33 40.57
CA LYS A 813 -20.27 1.04 41.26
C LYS A 813 -21.56 0.21 41.21
N LYS A 814 -22.51 0.54 40.31
CA LYS A 814 -23.76 -0.23 40.16
C LYS A 814 -23.70 -1.29 39.07
N GLY A 815 -22.75 -1.21 38.13
CA GLY A 815 -22.62 -2.18 37.03
C GLY A 815 -23.71 -2.07 35.96
N GLU A 816 -24.39 -0.92 35.87
CA GLU A 816 -25.55 -0.70 34.99
C GLU A 816 -25.28 0.42 33.96
N GLY A 817 -24.01 0.73 33.68
CA GLY A 817 -23.61 1.77 32.72
C GLY A 817 -24.25 1.60 31.34
N ASP A 818 -25.04 2.59 30.91
CA ASP A 818 -25.72 2.61 29.62
C ASP A 818 -25.76 4.04 29.05
N ALA A 819 -25.36 4.18 27.79
CA ALA A 819 -25.42 5.44 27.05
C ALA A 819 -25.40 5.18 25.55
N GLY A 820 -25.39 6.25 24.76
CA GLY A 820 -25.30 6.14 23.32
C GLY A 820 -25.33 7.48 22.63
N ILE A 821 -25.11 7.44 21.32
CA ILE A 821 -25.16 8.62 20.46
C ILE A 821 -26.15 8.36 19.34
N TYR A 822 -27.30 9.03 19.39
CA TYR A 822 -28.34 8.94 18.34
C TYR A 822 -27.87 9.69 17.11
N LEU A 823 -27.89 8.99 15.97
CA LEU A 823 -27.51 9.57 14.68
C LEU A 823 -28.78 10.07 13.99
N ARG A 824 -28.87 11.36 13.69
CA ARG A 824 -30.06 11.97 13.08
C ARG A 824 -31.36 11.64 13.84
N GLY A 825 -31.29 11.62 15.17
CA GLY A 825 -32.42 11.35 16.05
C GLY A 825 -32.96 9.92 16.01
N THR A 826 -32.27 8.94 15.41
CA THR A 826 -32.74 7.54 15.32
C THR A 826 -31.64 6.54 14.91
N PRO A 827 -31.68 5.31 15.47
CA PRO A 827 -31.25 4.99 16.83
C PRO A 827 -29.75 5.31 17.06
N GLN A 828 -29.22 4.77 18.15
CA GLN A 828 -27.91 5.09 18.70
C GLN A 828 -26.80 4.13 18.27
N VAL A 829 -25.60 4.69 18.16
CA VAL A 829 -24.35 3.96 18.41
C VAL A 829 -24.26 3.73 19.92
N GLN A 830 -24.27 2.47 20.33
CA GLN A 830 -24.42 2.08 21.73
C GLN A 830 -23.11 2.22 22.53
N ILE A 831 -23.23 2.60 23.81
CA ILE A 831 -22.15 2.66 24.80
C ILE A 831 -22.57 1.85 26.04
N TRP A 832 -21.71 0.97 26.55
CA TRP A 832 -22.04 0.09 27.67
C TRP A 832 -20.93 -0.11 28.69
N ASP A 833 -21.35 -0.42 29.91
CA ASP A 833 -20.57 -1.23 30.84
C ASP A 833 -20.68 -2.72 30.47
N LEU A 834 -19.53 -3.34 30.14
CA LEU A 834 -19.45 -4.75 29.75
C LEU A 834 -19.92 -5.71 30.85
N ALA A 835 -19.98 -5.27 32.11
CA ALA A 835 -20.50 -6.06 33.23
C ALA A 835 -22.01 -6.33 33.11
N ARG A 836 -22.75 -5.54 32.32
CA ARG A 836 -24.21 -5.60 32.18
C ARG A 836 -24.68 -6.74 31.25
N THR A 837 -24.22 -7.95 31.53
CA THR A 837 -24.36 -9.12 30.65
C THR A 837 -25.81 -9.56 30.40
N LYS A 838 -26.75 -9.21 31.29
CA LYS A 838 -28.18 -9.54 31.17
C LYS A 838 -28.86 -8.94 29.94
N VAL A 839 -28.34 -7.82 29.44
CA VAL A 839 -28.84 -7.15 28.23
C VAL A 839 -27.93 -7.36 27.02
N GLY A 840 -26.95 -8.26 27.12
CA GLY A 840 -26.01 -8.56 26.04
C GLY A 840 -24.80 -7.63 25.94
N ALA A 841 -24.54 -6.78 26.95
CA ALA A 841 -23.50 -5.76 26.89
C ALA A 841 -22.06 -6.30 26.76
N GLN A 842 -21.82 -7.59 27.05
CA GLN A 842 -20.51 -8.23 26.94
C GLN A 842 -19.93 -8.25 25.52
N VAL A 843 -20.74 -7.94 24.50
CA VAL A 843 -20.28 -7.88 23.10
C VAL A 843 -19.49 -6.61 22.79
N GLY A 844 -19.53 -5.59 23.64
CA GLY A 844 -18.80 -4.33 23.45
C GLY A 844 -19.66 -3.17 22.99
N SER A 845 -19.09 -1.96 23.03
CA SER A 845 -19.74 -0.74 22.53
C SER A 845 -19.56 -0.56 21.01
N GLY A 846 -20.32 0.36 20.42
CA GLY A 846 -20.21 0.77 19.02
C GLY A 846 -21.20 0.12 18.07
N GLY A 847 -21.98 -0.87 18.52
CA GLY A 847 -23.04 -1.51 17.73
C GLY A 847 -24.30 -0.66 17.57
N LEU A 848 -25.12 -1.00 16.57
CA LEU A 848 -26.42 -0.38 16.25
C LEU A 848 -27.57 -1.18 16.86
N TYR A 849 -27.58 -1.28 18.20
CA TYR A 849 -28.33 -2.31 18.93
C TYR A 849 -29.85 -2.36 18.66
N ASN A 850 -30.42 -1.26 18.16
CA ASN A 850 -31.85 -1.13 17.86
C ASN A 850 -32.24 -1.54 16.43
N ASN A 851 -31.28 -1.93 15.58
CA ASN A 851 -31.55 -2.61 14.31
C ASN A 851 -32.18 -3.98 14.57
N GLN A 852 -33.22 -4.33 13.79
CA GLN A 852 -33.89 -5.64 13.88
C GLN A 852 -33.62 -6.52 12.66
N SER A 853 -33.54 -5.94 11.47
CA SER A 853 -33.32 -6.64 10.21
C SER A 853 -31.85 -6.59 9.78
N ASN A 854 -31.14 -5.52 10.14
CA ASN A 854 -29.72 -5.36 9.89
C ASN A 854 -28.87 -5.74 11.11
N GLU A 855 -27.57 -5.92 10.92
CA GLU A 855 -26.65 -6.24 12.01
C GLU A 855 -26.74 -5.19 13.13
N SER A 856 -26.79 -5.67 14.37
CA SER A 856 -26.97 -4.83 15.56
C SER A 856 -25.80 -4.93 16.54
N LYS A 857 -25.02 -6.02 16.48
CA LYS A 857 -23.88 -6.27 17.37
C LYS A 857 -22.59 -5.73 16.76
N PRO A 858 -21.65 -5.24 17.59
CA PRO A 858 -20.33 -4.89 17.11
C PRO A 858 -19.53 -6.14 16.68
N LEU A 859 -18.55 -5.94 15.81
CA LEU A 859 -17.66 -6.99 15.30
C LEU A 859 -16.72 -7.55 16.39
N LYS A 860 -16.38 -6.74 17.40
CA LYS A 860 -15.49 -7.13 18.51
C LYS A 860 -15.56 -6.12 19.66
N VAL A 861 -15.17 -6.57 20.85
CA VAL A 861 -14.95 -5.73 22.03
C VAL A 861 -13.67 -4.91 21.85
N ALA A 862 -13.76 -3.59 21.99
CA ALA A 862 -12.61 -2.68 21.91
C ALA A 862 -12.60 -1.61 23.01
N ASP A 863 -13.51 -1.72 23.99
CA ASP A 863 -13.71 -0.79 25.09
C ASP A 863 -12.50 -0.73 26.03
N ASN A 864 -12.15 0.48 26.45
CA ASN A 864 -11.34 0.71 27.64
C ASN A 864 -12.19 0.54 28.91
N LYS A 865 -11.53 0.34 30.06
CA LYS A 865 -12.19 0.15 31.35
C LYS A 865 -13.04 1.37 31.73
N LEU A 866 -13.99 1.19 32.66
CA LEU A 866 -14.70 2.32 33.27
C LEU A 866 -13.72 3.35 33.83
N ASP A 867 -14.16 4.62 33.85
CA ASP A 867 -13.34 5.80 34.17
C ASP A 867 -12.18 6.10 33.20
N GLU A 868 -11.89 5.23 32.23
CA GLU A 868 -10.94 5.49 31.14
C GLU A 868 -11.65 6.01 29.89
N TRP A 869 -10.96 6.88 29.16
CA TRP A 869 -11.49 7.46 27.93
C TRP A 869 -11.50 6.45 26.78
N ASN A 870 -12.53 6.53 25.96
CA ASN A 870 -12.70 5.85 24.69
C ASN A 870 -12.87 6.90 23.60
N THR A 871 -12.46 6.60 22.37
CA THR A 871 -12.70 7.46 21.21
C THR A 871 -13.57 6.71 20.20
N PHE A 872 -14.70 7.29 19.84
CA PHE A 872 -15.41 6.89 18.64
C PHE A 872 -15.02 7.75 17.45
N ARG A 873 -14.89 7.09 16.29
CA ARG A 873 -15.00 7.70 14.97
C ARG A 873 -16.20 7.09 14.27
N ILE A 874 -17.25 7.89 14.08
CA ILE A 874 -18.52 7.48 13.49
C ILE A 874 -18.65 8.11 12.12
N LEU A 875 -18.84 7.32 11.08
CA LEU A 875 -19.14 7.76 9.74
C LEU A 875 -20.61 7.43 9.43
N MET A 876 -21.44 8.45 9.20
CA MET A 876 -22.83 8.32 8.78
C MET A 876 -22.95 8.86 7.35
N LYS A 877 -23.09 7.96 6.36
CA LYS A 877 -23.18 8.31 4.94
C LYS A 877 -24.41 7.65 4.31
N GLY A 878 -25.31 8.44 3.74
CA GLY A 878 -26.61 7.95 3.27
C GLY A 878 -27.41 7.36 4.43
N ASP A 879 -27.67 6.04 4.38
CA ASP A 879 -28.29 5.26 5.44
C ASP A 879 -27.31 4.34 6.17
N ARG A 880 -26.00 4.47 5.94
CA ARG A 880 -25.00 3.54 6.46
C ARG A 880 -24.15 4.16 7.54
N VAL A 881 -23.84 3.33 8.53
CA VAL A 881 -22.98 3.68 9.66
C VAL A 881 -21.75 2.78 9.68
N THR A 882 -20.60 3.40 9.83
CA THR A 882 -19.33 2.75 10.18
C THR A 882 -18.83 3.34 11.49
N VAL A 883 -18.42 2.49 12.43
CA VAL A 883 -17.91 2.90 13.74
C VAL A 883 -16.54 2.27 13.97
N TYR A 884 -15.59 3.12 14.32
CA TYR A 884 -14.33 2.70 14.93
C TYR A 884 -14.35 3.09 16.42
N LEU A 885 -14.02 2.13 17.28
CA LEU A 885 -13.83 2.33 18.71
C LEU A 885 -12.33 2.15 19.02
N ASN A 886 -11.69 3.21 19.54
CA ASN A 886 -10.27 3.20 19.87
C ASN A 886 -9.38 2.79 18.66
N GLY A 887 -9.78 3.24 17.47
CA GLY A 887 -9.11 2.94 16.20
C GLY A 887 -9.38 1.54 15.64
N GLN A 888 -10.20 0.73 16.31
CA GLN A 888 -10.60 -0.60 15.87
C GLN A 888 -11.98 -0.56 15.21
N LEU A 889 -12.12 -1.13 14.01
CA LEU A 889 -13.41 -1.25 13.32
C LEU A 889 -14.35 -2.17 14.12
N VAL A 890 -15.51 -1.64 14.54
CA VAL A 890 -16.52 -2.37 15.32
C VAL A 890 -17.89 -2.38 14.66
N THR A 891 -18.18 -1.51 13.70
CA THR A 891 -19.38 -1.59 12.83
C THR A 891 -18.96 -1.17 11.44
N ASP A 892 -19.27 -1.98 10.42
CA ASP A 892 -18.77 -1.78 9.07
C ASP A 892 -19.92 -1.64 8.07
N ASN A 893 -20.19 -0.41 7.65
CA ASN A 893 -21.06 -0.09 6.53
C ASN A 893 -22.49 -0.66 6.66
N VAL A 894 -23.04 -0.65 7.88
CA VAL A 894 -24.33 -1.25 8.23
C VAL A 894 -25.46 -0.25 8.01
N ILE A 895 -26.57 -0.69 7.42
CA ILE A 895 -27.78 0.14 7.23
C ILE A 895 -28.41 0.41 8.60
N LEU A 896 -28.67 1.68 8.88
CA LEU A 896 -29.34 2.16 10.08
C LEU A 896 -30.86 2.22 9.85
N GLU A 897 -31.62 1.53 10.69
CA GLU A 897 -33.08 1.50 10.60
C GLU A 897 -33.71 2.75 11.22
N ASN A 898 -34.86 3.17 10.70
CA ASN A 898 -35.69 4.15 11.39
C ASN A 898 -36.38 3.47 12.59
N TYR A 899 -35.90 3.76 13.80
CA TYR A 899 -36.36 3.13 15.03
C TYR A 899 -37.82 3.48 15.36
N TRP A 900 -38.23 4.70 15.02
CA TRP A 900 -39.55 5.25 15.36
C TRP A 900 -40.64 4.76 14.40
N ASP A 901 -40.31 4.61 13.11
CA ASP A 901 -41.18 4.01 12.10
C ASP A 901 -40.35 3.29 11.05
N ARG A 902 -40.25 1.96 11.18
CA ARG A 902 -39.47 1.09 10.29
C ARG A 902 -40.02 1.01 8.86
N SER A 903 -41.23 1.52 8.61
CA SER A 903 -41.77 1.63 7.25
C SER A 903 -41.17 2.80 6.47
N LEU A 904 -40.53 3.74 7.17
CA LEU A 904 -39.87 4.90 6.59
C LEU A 904 -38.34 4.69 6.46
N PRO A 905 -37.69 5.33 5.49
CA PRO A 905 -36.22 5.42 5.48
C PRO A 905 -35.73 6.20 6.71
N ILE A 906 -34.42 6.11 6.97
CA ILE A 906 -33.75 6.97 7.95
C ILE A 906 -33.91 8.45 7.55
N PHE A 907 -33.96 9.35 8.54
CA PHE A 907 -34.09 10.78 8.23
C PHE A 907 -32.88 11.28 7.43
N ALA A 908 -33.17 12.16 6.48
CA ALA A 908 -32.14 12.76 5.65
C ALA A 908 -31.17 13.59 6.51
N GLU A 909 -31.71 14.45 7.36
CA GLU A 909 -30.96 15.21 8.34
C GLU A 909 -31.77 15.27 9.63
N GLU A 910 -31.08 15.23 10.77
CA GLU A 910 -31.67 15.58 12.05
C GLU A 910 -30.60 15.92 13.07
N GLN A 911 -31.00 16.33 14.27
CA GLN A 911 -30.08 16.51 15.39
C GLN A 911 -29.38 15.21 15.79
N ILE A 912 -28.14 15.31 16.24
CA ILE A 912 -27.43 14.27 16.99
C ILE A 912 -27.79 14.42 18.47
N GLU A 913 -27.99 13.29 19.16
CA GLU A 913 -28.37 13.28 20.58
C GLU A 913 -27.39 12.44 21.41
N LEU A 914 -26.97 12.99 22.54
CA LEU A 914 -26.26 12.25 23.59
C LEU A 914 -27.29 11.66 24.54
N GLN A 915 -27.29 10.34 24.67
CA GLN A 915 -28.30 9.63 25.43
C GLN A 915 -28.13 9.84 26.93
N ALA A 916 -29.25 10.10 27.61
CA ALA A 916 -29.38 10.12 29.05
C ALA A 916 -30.06 8.83 29.50
N HIS A 917 -29.29 7.83 29.99
CA HIS A 917 -29.85 6.53 30.41
C HIS A 917 -29.40 6.11 31.81
N GLY A 918 -29.71 6.93 32.82
CA GLY A 918 -29.60 6.58 34.25
C GLY A 918 -28.19 6.46 34.84
N SER A 919 -27.14 6.38 34.01
CA SER A 919 -25.75 6.29 34.44
C SER A 919 -24.99 7.58 34.14
N PRO A 920 -24.03 8.02 34.98
CA PRO A 920 -23.22 9.19 34.67
C PRO A 920 -22.21 8.90 33.55
N VAL A 921 -22.13 9.81 32.58
CA VAL A 921 -21.30 9.69 31.38
C VAL A 921 -20.66 11.03 31.08
N ALA A 922 -19.40 11.01 30.67
CA ALA A 922 -18.65 12.20 30.28
C ALA A 922 -18.27 12.14 28.80
N TYR A 923 -18.37 13.28 28.13
CA TYR A 923 -17.95 13.48 26.75
C TYR A 923 -16.96 14.65 26.63
N ARG A 924 -16.01 14.55 25.72
CA ARG A 924 -15.12 15.66 25.32
C ARG A 924 -14.71 15.50 23.86
N ASP A 925 -14.00 16.49 23.32
CA ASP A 925 -13.43 16.42 21.97
C ASP A 925 -14.48 16.01 20.92
N ILE A 926 -15.64 16.66 20.97
CA ILE A 926 -16.75 16.40 20.06
C ILE A 926 -16.55 17.23 18.80
N TYR A 927 -16.10 16.56 17.74
CA TYR A 927 -15.87 17.18 16.44
C TYR A 927 -16.74 16.54 15.37
N ILE A 928 -17.26 17.34 14.46
CA ILE A 928 -18.03 16.85 13.31
C ILE A 928 -17.46 17.45 12.02
N LYS A 929 -17.30 16.61 11.01
CA LYS A 929 -17.02 16.98 9.64
C LYS A 929 -18.21 16.59 8.79
N GLU A 930 -18.92 17.57 8.25
CA GLU A 930 -20.00 17.30 7.30
C GLU A 930 -19.43 16.76 5.98
N ILE A 931 -20.13 15.79 5.42
CA ILE A 931 -19.78 15.17 4.14
C ILE A 931 -20.81 15.67 3.12
N PRO A 932 -20.36 16.17 1.96
CA PRO A 932 -21.28 16.60 0.91
C PRO A 932 -22.23 15.45 0.54
N ARG A 933 -23.53 15.74 0.56
CA ARG A 933 -24.57 14.78 0.20
C ARG A 933 -25.08 15.06 -1.23
N PRO A 934 -25.29 14.03 -2.05
CA PRO A 934 -25.98 14.20 -3.33
C PRO A 934 -27.41 14.70 -3.10
N LYS A 935 -27.88 15.59 -3.98
CA LYS A 935 -29.27 16.03 -3.97
C LYS A 935 -30.17 14.82 -4.30
N PRO A 936 -31.19 14.51 -3.47
CA PRO A 936 -32.10 13.42 -3.75
C PRO A 936 -32.78 13.60 -5.12
N PHE A 937 -32.94 12.49 -5.86
CA PHE A 937 -33.75 12.47 -7.07
C PHE A 937 -35.23 12.69 -6.73
N GLU A 938 -35.84 13.65 -7.42
CA GLU A 938 -37.25 13.96 -7.29
C GLU A 938 -38.00 13.67 -8.58
N LEU A 939 -39.19 13.08 -8.46
CA LEU A 939 -40.10 12.91 -9.59
C LEU A 939 -40.52 14.27 -10.13
N SER A 940 -40.59 14.36 -11.47
CA SER A 940 -41.23 15.51 -12.12
C SER A 940 -42.71 15.62 -11.71
N THR A 941 -43.28 16.82 -11.81
CA THR A 941 -44.72 17.04 -11.53
C THR A 941 -45.61 16.10 -12.36
N GLN A 942 -45.21 15.81 -13.59
CA GLN A 942 -45.93 14.89 -14.46
C GLN A 942 -45.82 13.44 -13.96
N GLU A 943 -44.62 12.97 -13.60
CA GLU A 943 -44.44 11.61 -13.06
C GLU A 943 -45.20 11.41 -11.74
N LYS A 944 -45.21 12.41 -10.85
CA LYS A 944 -46.03 12.40 -9.63
C LYS A 944 -47.51 12.23 -9.97
N LYS A 945 -48.02 13.03 -10.92
CA LYS A 945 -49.42 12.96 -11.39
C LYS A 945 -49.74 11.61 -12.06
N GLU A 946 -48.77 11.01 -12.74
CA GLU A 946 -48.90 9.71 -13.40
C GLU A 946 -48.86 8.53 -12.45
N GLY A 947 -48.51 8.74 -11.17
CA GLY A 947 -48.45 7.71 -10.14
C GLY A 947 -47.11 6.97 -10.06
N TYR A 948 -46.01 7.60 -10.47
CA TYR A 948 -44.68 7.03 -10.22
C TYR A 948 -44.31 7.12 -8.73
N LYS A 949 -43.55 6.12 -8.27
CA LYS A 949 -42.89 6.04 -6.96
C LYS A 949 -41.39 5.94 -7.19
N VAL A 950 -40.61 6.70 -6.42
CA VAL A 950 -39.13 6.58 -6.41
C VAL A 950 -38.76 5.30 -5.67
N LEU A 951 -37.90 4.49 -6.26
CA LEU A 951 -37.31 3.31 -5.60
C LEU A 951 -35.89 3.58 -5.12
N PHE A 952 -35.19 4.55 -5.73
CA PHE A 952 -33.89 5.00 -5.27
C PHE A 952 -33.71 6.49 -5.57
N ASP A 953 -33.57 7.28 -4.51
CA ASP A 953 -33.39 8.73 -4.61
C ASP A 953 -31.91 9.16 -4.59
N GLY A 954 -30.98 8.20 -4.50
CA GLY A 954 -29.55 8.48 -4.36
C GLY A 954 -29.04 8.51 -2.92
N THR A 955 -29.90 8.34 -1.92
CA THR A 955 -29.51 8.59 -0.53
C THR A 955 -29.74 7.45 0.45
N ASN A 956 -30.55 6.45 0.11
CA ASN A 956 -30.80 5.28 0.95
C ASN A 956 -31.21 4.05 0.13
N MET A 957 -30.98 2.87 0.69
CA MET A 957 -31.34 1.55 0.15
C MET A 957 -32.67 1.03 0.71
N HIS A 958 -33.52 1.88 1.29
CA HIS A 958 -34.70 1.44 2.05
C HIS A 958 -35.67 0.56 1.25
N SER A 959 -35.80 0.79 -0.05
CA SER A 959 -36.69 0.01 -0.93
C SER A 959 -36.05 -1.28 -1.48
N TRP A 960 -34.82 -1.60 -1.08
CA TRP A 960 -34.01 -2.70 -1.62
C TRP A 960 -33.65 -3.75 -0.56
N THR A 961 -33.41 -4.98 -1.00
CA THR A 961 -33.00 -6.15 -0.22
C THR A 961 -32.08 -7.06 -1.07
N GLY A 962 -31.57 -8.15 -0.50
CA GLY A 962 -30.60 -9.03 -1.17
C GLY A 962 -29.16 -8.56 -0.94
N ASN A 963 -28.33 -8.50 -1.99
CA ASN A 963 -26.93 -8.12 -1.89
C ASN A 963 -26.76 -6.60 -1.71
N THR A 964 -26.97 -6.11 -0.50
CA THR A 964 -26.66 -4.73 -0.10
C THR A 964 -25.20 -4.58 0.36
N THR A 965 -24.34 -5.59 0.18
CA THR A 965 -22.92 -5.49 0.53
C THR A 965 -22.10 -4.98 -0.65
N ASP A 966 -22.29 -5.57 -1.84
CA ASP A 966 -21.55 -5.18 -3.04
C ASP A 966 -22.27 -4.10 -3.86
N TYR A 967 -23.58 -3.90 -3.62
CA TYR A 967 -24.34 -2.77 -4.12
C TYR A 967 -24.33 -1.66 -3.06
N VAL A 968 -23.50 -0.64 -3.30
CA VAL A 968 -23.26 0.48 -2.38
C VAL A 968 -23.73 1.80 -2.96
N ILE A 969 -23.93 2.82 -2.12
CA ILE A 969 -24.27 4.17 -2.59
C ILE A 969 -22.97 4.96 -2.81
N GLU A 970 -22.71 5.34 -4.05
CA GLU A 970 -21.59 6.20 -4.45
C GLU A 970 -22.10 7.38 -5.27
N ASP A 971 -21.86 8.60 -4.76
CA ASP A 971 -22.20 9.86 -5.43
C ASP A 971 -23.66 9.95 -5.92
N GLY A 972 -24.59 9.40 -5.13
CA GLY A 972 -26.01 9.41 -5.47
C GLY A 972 -26.46 8.26 -6.37
N ASN A 973 -25.60 7.28 -6.64
CA ASN A 973 -25.86 6.15 -7.53
C ASN A 973 -25.76 4.83 -6.75
N ILE A 974 -26.53 3.82 -7.16
CA ILE A 974 -26.26 2.43 -6.76
C ILE A 974 -25.08 1.98 -7.60
N ALA A 975 -23.94 1.71 -6.97
CA ALA A 975 -22.74 1.22 -7.61
C ALA A 975 -22.46 -0.22 -7.22
N VAL A 976 -22.24 -1.07 -8.22
CA VAL A 976 -21.80 -2.45 -8.02
C VAL A 976 -20.28 -2.47 -7.92
N ARG A 977 -19.75 -2.96 -6.79
CA ARG A 977 -18.32 -3.05 -6.50
C ARG A 977 -17.97 -4.47 -6.05
N PRO A 978 -17.92 -5.43 -6.99
CA PRO A 978 -17.65 -6.82 -6.65
C PRO A 978 -16.22 -6.97 -6.13
N LYS A 979 -16.05 -7.75 -5.06
CA LYS A 979 -14.70 -8.04 -4.53
C LYS A 979 -13.93 -8.96 -5.49
N PRO A 980 -12.65 -8.64 -5.82
CA PRO A 980 -11.83 -9.49 -6.67
C PRO A 980 -11.81 -10.95 -6.17
N GLY A 981 -12.12 -11.90 -7.04
CA GLY A 981 -12.08 -13.33 -6.74
C GLY A 981 -13.30 -13.92 -6.01
N LYS A 982 -14.36 -13.14 -5.74
CA LYS A 982 -15.58 -13.63 -5.07
C LYS A 982 -16.88 -13.61 -5.91
N GLY A 983 -16.82 -13.23 -7.19
CA GLY A 983 -18.02 -13.04 -8.01
C GLY A 983 -18.84 -11.80 -7.60
N SER A 984 -20.07 -11.66 -8.10
CA SER A 984 -20.97 -10.55 -7.74
C SER A 984 -21.48 -10.58 -6.30
N GLY A 985 -21.30 -11.68 -5.57
CA GLY A 985 -21.82 -11.87 -4.20
C GLY A 985 -23.34 -11.99 -4.08
N GLY A 986 -24.10 -11.89 -5.19
CA GLY A 986 -25.56 -12.02 -5.21
C GLY A 986 -26.29 -10.88 -5.93
N ASN A 987 -27.62 -10.89 -5.88
CA ASN A 987 -28.52 -9.98 -6.59
C ASN A 987 -29.14 -8.94 -5.64
N LEU A 988 -29.41 -7.73 -6.14
CA LEU A 988 -30.14 -6.69 -5.41
C LEU A 988 -31.59 -6.67 -5.89
N PHE A 989 -32.56 -6.77 -4.98
CA PHE A 989 -33.99 -6.82 -5.31
C PHE A 989 -34.78 -5.69 -4.66
N THR A 990 -35.89 -5.30 -5.25
CA THR A 990 -36.91 -4.48 -4.57
C THR A 990 -37.52 -5.28 -3.42
N LYS A 991 -37.86 -4.62 -2.30
CA LYS A 991 -38.61 -5.27 -1.21
C LYS A 991 -40.03 -5.68 -1.63
N GLU A 992 -40.67 -4.83 -2.43
CA GLU A 992 -42.02 -5.08 -2.95
C GLU A 992 -41.96 -5.92 -4.24
N GLU A 993 -43.00 -6.72 -4.47
CA GLU A 993 -43.23 -7.45 -5.71
C GLU A 993 -44.23 -6.74 -6.63
N TYR A 994 -43.99 -6.79 -7.94
CA TYR A 994 -44.80 -6.15 -8.98
C TYR A 994 -45.24 -7.16 -10.04
N SER A 995 -46.41 -6.95 -10.65
CA SER A 995 -46.93 -7.76 -11.76
C SER A 995 -46.84 -7.01 -13.09
N ASP A 996 -47.68 -5.98 -13.23
CA ASP A 996 -47.72 -5.07 -14.38
C ASP A 996 -47.18 -3.70 -13.98
N PHE A 997 -46.20 -3.18 -14.71
CA PHE A 997 -45.49 -1.96 -14.32
C PHE A 997 -44.84 -1.24 -15.50
N ILE A 998 -44.48 0.02 -15.24
CA ILE A 998 -43.49 0.78 -16.02
C ILE A 998 -42.32 1.09 -15.10
N PHE A 999 -41.14 0.55 -15.40
CA PHE A 999 -39.91 0.74 -14.65
C PHE A 999 -38.96 1.62 -15.46
N ARG A 1000 -38.43 2.69 -14.84
CA ARG A 1000 -37.52 3.63 -15.47
C ARG A 1000 -36.26 3.78 -14.63
N PHE A 1001 -35.12 3.70 -15.28
CA PHE A 1001 -33.82 3.85 -14.64
C PHE A 1001 -32.77 4.30 -15.64
N GLU A 1002 -31.65 4.79 -15.13
CA GLU A 1002 -30.45 5.01 -15.91
C GLU A 1002 -29.36 4.05 -15.43
N PHE A 1003 -28.53 3.59 -16.37
CA PHE A 1003 -27.39 2.74 -16.07
C PHE A 1003 -26.13 3.16 -16.83
N GLN A 1004 -24.97 2.89 -16.25
CA GLN A 1004 -23.66 3.14 -16.85
C GLN A 1004 -22.82 1.86 -16.81
N LEU A 1005 -22.33 1.44 -17.98
CA LEU A 1005 -21.51 0.24 -18.15
C LEU A 1005 -20.01 0.57 -18.13
N THR A 1006 -19.20 -0.33 -17.58
CA THR A 1006 -17.76 -0.41 -17.87
C THR A 1006 -17.49 -1.36 -19.03
N PRO A 1007 -16.30 -1.34 -19.65
CA PRO A 1007 -15.94 -2.31 -20.69
C PRO A 1007 -16.16 -3.76 -20.24
N ALA A 1008 -16.82 -4.55 -21.09
CA ALA A 1008 -17.21 -5.93 -20.85
C ALA A 1008 -18.13 -6.15 -19.62
N ALA A 1009 -18.82 -5.10 -19.15
CA ALA A 1009 -19.71 -5.24 -18.00
C ALA A 1009 -20.92 -6.11 -18.31
N ASN A 1010 -21.28 -6.96 -17.34
CA ASN A 1010 -22.46 -7.84 -17.36
C ASN A 1010 -23.26 -7.71 -16.07
N ASN A 1011 -24.57 -7.49 -16.22
CA ASN A 1011 -25.60 -7.48 -15.20
C ASN A 1011 -26.96 -7.82 -15.86
N GLY A 1012 -28.02 -7.97 -15.09
CA GLY A 1012 -29.36 -8.19 -15.60
C GLY A 1012 -30.40 -7.36 -14.89
N LEU A 1013 -31.49 -7.00 -15.55
CA LEU A 1013 -32.70 -6.54 -14.90
C LEU A 1013 -33.64 -7.74 -14.73
N GLY A 1014 -33.64 -8.31 -13.53
CA GLY A 1014 -34.62 -9.29 -13.12
C GLY A 1014 -35.99 -8.65 -13.02
N ILE A 1015 -37.00 -9.27 -13.63
CA ILE A 1015 -38.40 -8.91 -13.51
C ILE A 1015 -39.20 -10.13 -13.06
N ARG A 1016 -40.17 -9.91 -12.18
CA ARG A 1016 -40.98 -10.98 -11.56
C ARG A 1016 -40.12 -12.08 -10.90
N ALA A 1017 -38.93 -11.70 -10.43
CA ALA A 1017 -37.93 -12.61 -9.88
C ALA A 1017 -38.29 -13.06 -8.45
N PRO A 1018 -37.98 -14.30 -8.06
CA PRO A 1018 -37.95 -14.69 -6.65
C PRO A 1018 -36.71 -14.10 -5.94
N LEU A 1019 -36.70 -14.14 -4.59
CA LEU A 1019 -35.53 -13.72 -3.78
C LEU A 1019 -34.43 -14.78 -3.73
N GLU A 1020 -34.79 -16.04 -3.93
CA GLU A 1020 -33.89 -17.20 -3.91
C GLU A 1020 -33.98 -17.93 -5.24
N GLY A 1021 -32.94 -18.72 -5.57
CA GLY A 1021 -32.88 -19.45 -6.83
C GLY A 1021 -32.25 -18.64 -7.96
N ASP A 1022 -32.31 -19.19 -9.18
CA ASP A 1022 -31.78 -18.52 -10.37
C ASP A 1022 -32.80 -17.48 -10.87
N ALA A 1023 -32.62 -16.22 -10.48
CA ALA A 1023 -33.51 -15.13 -10.84
C ALA A 1023 -33.69 -14.92 -12.36
N ALA A 1024 -32.74 -15.38 -13.19
CA ALA A 1024 -32.86 -15.26 -14.64
C ALA A 1024 -33.89 -16.24 -15.23
N TYR A 1025 -33.96 -17.47 -14.70
CA TYR A 1025 -34.86 -18.53 -15.20
C TYR A 1025 -36.10 -18.75 -14.32
N GLU A 1026 -35.97 -18.61 -13.01
CA GLU A 1026 -37.09 -18.66 -12.07
C GLU A 1026 -37.89 -17.35 -12.04
N GLY A 1027 -37.29 -16.25 -12.48
CA GLY A 1027 -37.97 -15.00 -12.86
C GLY A 1027 -37.93 -14.80 -14.37
N MET A 1028 -37.62 -13.59 -14.81
CA MET A 1028 -37.16 -13.32 -16.16
C MET A 1028 -36.05 -12.28 -16.08
N GLU A 1029 -35.01 -12.42 -16.90
CA GLU A 1029 -33.95 -11.43 -17.01
C GLU A 1029 -34.08 -10.64 -18.31
N LEU A 1030 -34.00 -9.30 -18.19
CA LEU A 1030 -33.71 -8.41 -19.31
C LEU A 1030 -32.23 -8.05 -19.25
N GLN A 1031 -31.47 -8.44 -20.28
CA GLN A 1031 -30.00 -8.39 -20.23
C GLN A 1031 -29.45 -6.95 -20.13
N ILE A 1032 -28.49 -6.68 -19.23
CA ILE A 1032 -27.74 -5.41 -19.11
C ILE A 1032 -26.26 -5.70 -19.39
N LEU A 1033 -25.84 -5.53 -20.65
CA LEU A 1033 -24.56 -6.08 -21.12
C LEU A 1033 -23.84 -5.16 -22.10
N ASP A 1034 -22.52 -5.04 -21.96
CA ASP A 1034 -21.65 -4.52 -23.02
C ASP A 1034 -21.47 -5.59 -24.11
N ASN A 1035 -22.53 -5.84 -24.87
CA ASN A 1035 -22.64 -6.98 -25.78
C ASN A 1035 -21.72 -6.89 -27.02
N GLU A 1036 -20.98 -5.80 -27.20
CA GLU A 1036 -20.00 -5.62 -28.29
C GLU A 1036 -18.57 -5.93 -27.82
N ALA A 1037 -18.36 -6.19 -26.52
CA ALA A 1037 -17.05 -6.53 -25.99
C ALA A 1037 -16.51 -7.84 -26.60
N PRO A 1038 -15.19 -7.95 -26.89
CA PRO A 1038 -14.62 -9.14 -27.55
C PRO A 1038 -14.86 -10.47 -26.83
N VAL A 1039 -15.05 -10.44 -25.50
CA VAL A 1039 -15.37 -11.62 -24.68
C VAL A 1039 -16.74 -12.22 -25.01
N TYR A 1040 -17.64 -11.45 -25.63
CA TYR A 1040 -19.00 -11.82 -25.96
C TYR A 1040 -19.23 -12.10 -27.45
N LYS A 1041 -18.16 -12.42 -28.20
CA LYS A 1041 -18.22 -12.69 -29.65
C LYS A 1041 -19.16 -13.85 -30.05
N ASP A 1042 -19.40 -14.80 -29.13
CA ASP A 1042 -20.14 -16.04 -29.39
C ASP A 1042 -21.58 -16.01 -28.85
N LEU A 1043 -22.09 -14.84 -28.43
CA LEU A 1043 -23.44 -14.68 -27.92
C LEU A 1043 -24.51 -15.06 -28.97
N LYS A 1044 -25.60 -15.66 -28.48
CA LYS A 1044 -26.82 -15.86 -29.24
C LYS A 1044 -27.67 -14.59 -29.23
N VAL A 1045 -28.55 -14.45 -30.24
CA VAL A 1045 -29.36 -13.24 -30.43
C VAL A 1045 -30.27 -12.91 -29.23
N TYR A 1046 -30.70 -13.93 -28.47
CA TYR A 1046 -31.51 -13.79 -27.26
C TYR A 1046 -30.68 -13.47 -26.00
N GLN A 1047 -29.36 -13.29 -26.12
CA GLN A 1047 -28.44 -12.95 -25.02
C GLN A 1047 -27.89 -11.52 -25.15
N TYR A 1048 -28.31 -10.75 -26.15
CA TYR A 1048 -27.90 -9.36 -26.29
C TYR A 1048 -28.64 -8.46 -25.30
N HIS A 1049 -28.07 -7.29 -25.02
CA HIS A 1049 -28.68 -6.28 -24.15
C HIS A 1049 -30.14 -5.98 -24.54
N GLY A 1050 -31.01 -5.89 -23.53
CA GLY A 1050 -32.44 -5.65 -23.68
C GLY A 1050 -33.27 -6.86 -24.11
N SER A 1051 -32.64 -8.00 -24.43
CA SER A 1051 -33.36 -9.24 -24.74
C SER A 1051 -33.99 -9.81 -23.49
N VAL A 1052 -35.14 -10.47 -23.62
CA VAL A 1052 -35.60 -11.39 -22.59
C VAL A 1052 -34.71 -12.62 -22.70
N TYR A 1053 -33.85 -12.83 -21.70
CA TYR A 1053 -32.79 -13.84 -21.74
C TYR A 1053 -33.37 -15.22 -22.04
N GLY A 1054 -32.69 -15.98 -22.91
CA GLY A 1054 -33.14 -17.31 -23.35
C GLY A 1054 -34.34 -17.33 -24.29
N THR A 1055 -35.05 -16.20 -24.52
CA THR A 1055 -36.33 -16.17 -25.23
C THR A 1055 -36.42 -15.16 -26.38
N ILE A 1056 -36.67 -13.88 -26.09
CA ILE A 1056 -37.01 -12.86 -27.10
C ILE A 1056 -35.79 -11.98 -27.37
N PRO A 1057 -35.23 -11.99 -28.61
CA PRO A 1057 -34.09 -11.15 -28.95
C PRO A 1057 -34.47 -9.67 -29.08
N ALA A 1058 -33.59 -8.78 -28.60
CA ALA A 1058 -33.70 -7.34 -28.80
C ALA A 1058 -32.87 -6.83 -30.00
N LYS A 1059 -33.22 -5.65 -30.50
CA LYS A 1059 -32.43 -4.92 -31.51
C LYS A 1059 -31.13 -4.39 -30.91
N ARG A 1060 -30.03 -4.51 -31.66
CA ARG A 1060 -28.69 -4.00 -31.31
C ARG A 1060 -28.43 -2.59 -31.82
N GLY A 1061 -27.35 -1.97 -31.33
CA GLY A 1061 -26.80 -0.72 -31.85
C GLY A 1061 -27.31 0.57 -31.19
N PHE A 1062 -28.04 0.45 -30.07
CA PHE A 1062 -28.67 1.59 -29.38
C PHE A 1062 -28.05 1.91 -28.00
N LEU A 1063 -27.08 1.10 -27.56
CA LEU A 1063 -26.25 1.40 -26.39
C LEU A 1063 -25.32 2.58 -26.70
N LYS A 1064 -25.18 3.47 -25.73
CA LYS A 1064 -24.10 4.48 -25.75
C LYS A 1064 -22.76 3.84 -25.41
N PRO A 1065 -21.63 4.50 -25.74
CA PRO A 1065 -20.31 4.05 -25.33
C PRO A 1065 -20.21 3.77 -23.82
N THR A 1066 -19.35 2.83 -23.44
CA THR A 1066 -19.08 2.55 -22.02
C THR A 1066 -18.55 3.80 -21.31
N GLY A 1067 -18.98 4.01 -20.07
CA GLY A 1067 -18.78 5.27 -19.34
C GLY A 1067 -19.86 6.34 -19.58
N GLU A 1068 -20.78 6.17 -20.53
CA GLU A 1068 -21.94 7.06 -20.67
C GLU A 1068 -23.22 6.49 -20.03
N TRP A 1069 -24.10 7.39 -19.58
CA TRP A 1069 -25.40 7.01 -19.02
C TRP A 1069 -26.42 6.69 -20.10
N ASN A 1070 -26.93 5.45 -20.05
CA ASN A 1070 -28.05 4.97 -20.84
C ASN A 1070 -29.35 5.14 -20.05
N TYR A 1071 -30.42 5.52 -20.73
CA TYR A 1071 -31.78 5.55 -20.17
C TYR A 1071 -32.56 4.33 -20.65
N GLU A 1072 -33.19 3.60 -19.73
CA GLU A 1072 -34.03 2.45 -20.06
C GLU A 1072 -35.42 2.56 -19.41
N GLU A 1073 -36.44 2.30 -20.22
CA GLU A 1073 -37.83 2.13 -19.77
C GLU A 1073 -38.32 0.73 -20.14
N VAL A 1074 -38.79 0.00 -19.15
CA VAL A 1074 -39.35 -1.33 -19.29
C VAL A 1074 -40.83 -1.30 -18.96
N VAL A 1075 -41.65 -1.80 -19.88
CA VAL A 1075 -43.10 -1.99 -19.67
C VAL A 1075 -43.38 -3.49 -19.65
N ALA A 1076 -43.82 -3.99 -18.51
CA ALA A 1076 -44.36 -5.34 -18.38
C ALA A 1076 -45.88 -5.25 -18.21
N ARG A 1077 -46.65 -5.87 -19.10
CA ARG A 1077 -48.12 -5.91 -19.01
C ARG A 1077 -48.65 -7.26 -19.48
N GLY A 1078 -49.16 -8.06 -18.55
CA GLY A 1078 -49.53 -9.45 -18.82
C GLY A 1078 -48.33 -10.26 -19.33
N SER A 1079 -48.43 -10.83 -20.52
CA SER A 1079 -47.35 -11.55 -21.20
C SER A 1079 -46.48 -10.65 -22.10
N LYS A 1080 -46.84 -9.37 -22.27
CA LYS A 1080 -46.11 -8.47 -23.15
C LYS A 1080 -45.01 -7.75 -22.40
N ILE A 1081 -43.81 -7.80 -22.96
CA ILE A 1081 -42.62 -7.09 -22.48
C ILE A 1081 -42.18 -6.12 -23.56
N LYS A 1082 -41.91 -4.87 -23.15
CA LYS A 1082 -41.36 -3.84 -24.02
C LYS A 1082 -40.16 -3.19 -23.35
N VAL A 1083 -39.07 -3.04 -24.10
CA VAL A 1083 -37.84 -2.37 -23.66
C VAL A 1083 -37.55 -1.21 -24.59
N ILE A 1084 -37.44 -0.01 -24.00
CA ILE A 1084 -37.10 1.23 -24.67
C ILE A 1084 -35.74 1.69 -24.15
N LEU A 1085 -34.73 1.70 -25.02
CA LEU A 1085 -33.37 2.13 -24.71
C LEU A 1085 -33.08 3.45 -25.42
N ASN A 1086 -32.67 4.48 -24.68
CA ASN A 1086 -32.32 5.80 -25.20
C ASN A 1086 -33.38 6.37 -26.16
N GLY A 1087 -34.66 6.16 -25.85
CA GLY A 1087 -35.80 6.61 -26.66
C GLY A 1087 -36.19 5.68 -27.83
N THR A 1088 -35.48 4.57 -28.05
CA THR A 1088 -35.78 3.61 -29.13
C THR A 1088 -36.36 2.31 -28.58
N VAL A 1089 -37.46 1.83 -29.16
CA VAL A 1089 -38.03 0.51 -28.85
C VAL A 1089 -37.11 -0.58 -29.44
N ILE A 1090 -36.37 -1.26 -28.58
CA ILE A 1090 -35.45 -2.34 -28.95
C ILE A 1090 -36.09 -3.73 -28.80
N LEU A 1091 -37.11 -3.86 -27.96
CA LEU A 1091 -37.91 -5.08 -27.80
C LEU A 1091 -39.38 -4.69 -27.59
N ASP A 1092 -40.30 -5.36 -28.28
CA ASP A 1092 -41.76 -5.31 -28.08
C ASP A 1092 -42.31 -6.69 -28.43
N GLY A 1093 -42.40 -7.58 -27.43
CA GLY A 1093 -42.61 -9.01 -27.63
C GLY A 1093 -43.59 -9.62 -26.64
N ASP A 1094 -44.14 -10.78 -27.01
CA ASP A 1094 -45.07 -11.56 -26.19
C ASP A 1094 -44.41 -12.87 -25.78
N ILE A 1095 -44.32 -13.13 -24.47
CA ILE A 1095 -43.68 -14.35 -23.93
C ILE A 1095 -44.58 -15.60 -24.02
N GLU A 1096 -45.87 -15.43 -24.33
CA GLU A 1096 -46.86 -16.52 -24.33
C GLU A 1096 -46.50 -17.73 -25.21
N PRO A 1097 -45.91 -17.59 -26.41
CA PRO A 1097 -45.48 -18.73 -27.22
C PRO A 1097 -44.43 -19.61 -26.54
N PHE A 1098 -43.53 -19.01 -25.75
CA PHE A 1098 -42.41 -19.72 -25.11
C PHE A 1098 -42.86 -20.53 -23.90
N LYS A 1099 -43.95 -20.12 -23.23
CA LYS A 1099 -44.58 -20.92 -22.16
C LYS A 1099 -45.08 -22.28 -22.66
N LYS A 1100 -45.51 -22.34 -23.92
CA LYS A 1100 -46.15 -23.53 -24.52
C LYS A 1100 -45.17 -24.40 -25.31
N ASN A 1101 -44.25 -23.76 -26.02
CA ASN A 1101 -43.40 -24.42 -27.00
C ASN A 1101 -41.95 -24.65 -26.52
N GLY A 1102 -41.61 -24.21 -25.31
CA GLY A 1102 -40.24 -24.19 -24.81
C GLY A 1102 -39.43 -22.99 -25.31
N THR A 1103 -38.27 -22.79 -24.71
CA THR A 1103 -37.38 -21.65 -25.00
C THR A 1103 -36.33 -22.00 -26.08
N PRO A 1104 -35.87 -21.01 -26.87
CA PRO A 1104 -34.79 -21.16 -27.85
C PRO A 1104 -33.47 -21.73 -27.32
N ASP A 1105 -33.17 -21.55 -26.03
CA ASP A 1105 -31.97 -22.09 -25.39
C ASP A 1105 -32.14 -23.51 -24.84
N HIS A 1106 -33.35 -24.08 -24.95
CA HIS A 1106 -33.74 -25.41 -24.48
C HIS A 1106 -33.60 -25.63 -22.97
N GLN A 1107 -33.58 -24.54 -22.18
CA GLN A 1107 -33.58 -24.61 -20.72
C GLN A 1107 -35.01 -24.58 -20.16
N ASP A 1108 -35.20 -25.13 -18.96
CA ASP A 1108 -36.45 -24.92 -18.22
C ASP A 1108 -36.50 -23.48 -17.71
N HIS A 1109 -37.62 -22.79 -17.95
CA HIS A 1109 -37.78 -21.38 -17.63
C HIS A 1109 -39.10 -21.15 -16.87
N PRO A 1110 -39.22 -21.65 -15.63
CA PRO A 1110 -40.46 -21.60 -14.87
C PRO A 1110 -40.95 -20.17 -14.60
N GLY A 1111 -40.05 -19.18 -14.61
CA GLY A 1111 -40.40 -17.79 -14.41
C GLY A 1111 -41.22 -17.16 -15.54
N LEU A 1112 -41.30 -17.77 -16.73
CA LEU A 1112 -42.26 -17.37 -17.76
C LEU A 1112 -43.72 -17.55 -17.30
N LEU A 1113 -43.98 -18.43 -16.33
CA LEU A 1113 -45.31 -18.65 -15.75
C LEU A 1113 -45.62 -17.67 -14.61
N ARG A 1114 -44.65 -16.88 -14.15
CA ARG A 1114 -44.86 -15.95 -13.03
C ARG A 1114 -45.59 -14.69 -13.49
N GLU A 1115 -46.67 -14.39 -12.78
CA GLU A 1115 -47.42 -13.16 -12.96
C GLU A 1115 -46.89 -12.02 -12.08
N ARG A 1116 -46.16 -12.34 -11.02
CA ARG A 1116 -45.65 -11.39 -10.02
C ARG A 1116 -44.31 -11.82 -9.42
N GLY A 1117 -43.50 -10.84 -9.05
CA GLY A 1117 -42.27 -11.03 -8.26
C GLY A 1117 -41.47 -9.74 -8.14
N HIS A 1118 -40.24 -9.83 -7.65
CA HIS A 1118 -39.36 -8.69 -7.44
C HIS A 1118 -38.79 -8.15 -8.75
N ILE A 1119 -38.37 -6.89 -8.72
CA ILE A 1119 -37.48 -6.30 -9.71
C ILE A 1119 -36.08 -6.29 -9.12
N GLY A 1120 -35.05 -6.66 -9.87
CA GLY A 1120 -33.70 -6.70 -9.32
C GLY A 1120 -32.59 -6.46 -10.32
N PHE A 1121 -31.43 -6.11 -9.81
CA PHE A 1121 -30.18 -6.08 -10.56
C PHE A 1121 -29.40 -7.36 -10.29
N LEU A 1122 -29.23 -8.15 -11.35
CA LEU A 1122 -28.68 -9.50 -11.33
C LEU A 1122 -27.18 -9.41 -11.65
N GLY A 1123 -26.36 -9.27 -10.61
CA GLY A 1123 -24.94 -8.95 -10.81
C GLY A 1123 -24.14 -10.12 -11.37
N HIS A 1124 -23.23 -9.86 -12.31
CA HIS A 1124 -22.29 -10.86 -12.86
C HIS A 1124 -20.81 -10.50 -12.66
N GLY A 1125 -20.48 -9.86 -11.54
CA GLY A 1125 -19.10 -9.59 -11.12
C GLY A 1125 -18.45 -8.43 -11.86
N SER A 1126 -19.24 -7.63 -12.57
CA SER A 1126 -18.81 -6.42 -13.26
C SER A 1126 -19.22 -5.15 -12.53
N PRO A 1127 -18.39 -4.10 -12.52
CA PRO A 1127 -18.82 -2.78 -12.07
C PRO A 1127 -19.90 -2.19 -13.00
N VAL A 1128 -21.03 -1.81 -12.42
CA VAL A 1128 -22.13 -1.11 -13.09
C VAL A 1128 -22.66 -0.05 -12.13
N GLN A 1129 -23.22 1.04 -12.64
CA GLN A 1129 -23.91 2.03 -11.83
C GLN A 1129 -25.35 2.24 -12.30
N PHE A 1130 -26.25 2.50 -11.35
CA PHE A 1130 -27.67 2.76 -11.59
C PHE A 1130 -28.14 4.02 -10.85
N ARG A 1131 -29.05 4.79 -11.46
CA ARG A 1131 -29.65 5.97 -10.83
C ARG A 1131 -31.04 6.30 -11.37
N SER A 1132 -31.69 7.30 -10.76
CA SER A 1132 -33.00 7.83 -11.18
C SER A 1132 -34.08 6.73 -11.25
N ILE A 1133 -34.07 5.80 -10.29
CA ILE A 1133 -34.85 4.57 -10.35
C ILE A 1133 -36.26 4.82 -9.81
N ARG A 1134 -37.26 4.55 -10.64
CA ARG A 1134 -38.66 4.77 -10.32
C ARG A 1134 -39.57 3.80 -11.04
N ILE A 1135 -40.72 3.55 -10.44
CA ILE A 1135 -41.70 2.60 -10.94
C ILE A 1135 -43.10 3.20 -10.91
N LYS A 1136 -43.90 2.85 -11.90
CA LYS A 1136 -45.34 3.04 -11.90
C LYS A 1136 -46.00 1.68 -11.93
N ASP A 1137 -46.65 1.33 -10.83
CA ASP A 1137 -47.42 0.10 -10.72
C ASP A 1137 -48.73 0.24 -11.51
N LEU A 1138 -48.94 -0.63 -12.49
CA LEU A 1138 -50.14 -0.65 -13.32
C LEU A 1138 -51.21 -1.61 -12.77
N SER A 1139 -50.84 -2.53 -11.87
CA SER A 1139 -51.75 -3.53 -11.30
C SER A 1139 -52.87 -2.93 -10.42
N ILE A 1140 -52.61 -1.73 -9.88
CA ILE A 1140 -53.54 -1.00 -9.00
C ILE A 1140 -54.69 -0.35 -9.79
N LYS A 1141 -54.50 0.00 -11.07
CA LYS A 1141 -55.57 0.58 -11.90
C LYS A 1141 -56.51 -0.48 -12.47
N ASP A 1142 -55.97 -1.61 -12.91
CA ASP A 1142 -56.76 -2.70 -13.48
C ASP A 1142 -57.64 -3.38 -12.42
N SER A 1143 -57.23 -3.38 -11.15
CA SER A 1143 -58.04 -3.88 -10.03
C SER A 1143 -59.21 -2.95 -9.71
N ALA A 1144 -59.00 -1.63 -9.66
CA ALA A 1144 -60.06 -0.65 -9.45
C ALA A 1144 -61.06 -0.58 -10.63
N GLU A 1145 -60.58 -0.66 -11.88
CA GLU A 1145 -61.44 -0.70 -13.07
C GLU A 1145 -62.20 -2.03 -13.18
N LYS A 1146 -61.59 -3.17 -12.80
CA LYS A 1146 -62.31 -4.45 -12.66
C LYS A 1146 -63.37 -4.39 -11.57
N GLU A 1147 -63.10 -3.75 -10.43
CA GLU A 1147 -64.08 -3.62 -9.35
C GLU A 1147 -65.28 -2.72 -9.74
N ILE A 1148 -65.02 -1.65 -10.51
CA ILE A 1148 -66.07 -0.80 -11.10
C ILE A 1148 -66.87 -1.57 -12.16
N ALA A 1149 -66.22 -2.38 -13.01
CA ALA A 1149 -66.89 -3.20 -14.02
C ALA A 1149 -67.75 -4.33 -13.42
N VAL A 1150 -67.31 -4.93 -12.31
CA VAL A 1150 -68.08 -5.93 -11.54
C VAL A 1150 -69.28 -5.27 -10.84
N LYS A 1151 -69.12 -4.06 -10.27
CA LYS A 1151 -70.24 -3.30 -9.72
C LYS A 1151 -71.25 -2.89 -10.80
N ALA A 1152 -70.80 -2.55 -12.02
CA ALA A 1152 -71.68 -2.22 -13.14
C ALA A 1152 -72.48 -3.42 -13.70
N THR A 1153 -71.93 -4.64 -13.63
CA THR A 1153 -72.65 -5.87 -14.02
C THR A 1153 -73.59 -6.40 -12.93
N SER A 1154 -73.33 -6.10 -11.65
CA SER A 1154 -74.22 -6.47 -10.54
C SER A 1154 -75.54 -5.68 -10.49
N LYS A 1155 -75.64 -4.53 -11.19
CA LYS A 1155 -76.87 -3.72 -11.32
C LYS A 1155 -77.77 -4.13 -12.51
N LYS A 1156 -77.44 -5.21 -13.23
CA LYS A 1156 -78.24 -5.76 -14.33
C LYS A 1156 -78.70 -7.22 -14.08
N LYS A 1157 -78.87 -7.60 -12.81
CA LYS A 1157 -79.60 -8.80 -12.42
C LYS A 1157 -80.76 -8.44 -11.51
#